data_AF-A0A7C7WVN1-F1
#
_entry.id   AF-A0A7C7WVN1-F1
#
_cell.length_a   1.000
_cell.length_b   1.000
_cell.length_c   1.000
_cell.angle_alpha   90.00
_cell.angle_beta   90.00
_cell.angle_gamma   90.00
#
_symmetry.space_group_name_H-M   'P 1'
#
loop_
_entity.id
_entity.type
_entity.pdbx_description
1 polymer ?
#
loop_
_entity_poly.entity_id
_entity_poly.type
_entity_poly.pdbx_seq_one_letter_code
_entity_poly.pdbx_strand_id
1 'polypeptide(L)'
;MTAPPHMPLGRLAAALLAALAVLAAGCGTDAEGPGFSGQPPVVSTTGVVDVSGTQLVAGLVAFTKCDELLLHLRAEAVERVGPYGLGGGWFGGPVMLEMGVATTDVAMAAPTAGMARSMEEGVDFSGTNVQELGIDEPDLLKTDGHRILVIEDDRLHLVDVTGPTAVLTGTLRLEGHWSRDLLLAGDRAFLIADTYPDEGHGIEPYGDDGGQPEGEGTSPALAILSPPGTWSPLTSVIEVDLSDPTDLRVANVLTVQGRHVSSRVVGGSARIVVATTPSELPFVYPVSPAGEERAERFNREVVAETVLSNWMPDFVLESGGEVLAEGQLNACTDVSRPVEFAGFSTLTVLTVPLDRPLAAPATTAVLAEGSTVYAGHENLYVTTNAWVDPEEMADESRVAWWNDRWDTAVHQFDVTDPAATTYLASGVVPGHLLNQFSLSEHEGHLRVATTTGGPWRFDEDAESMVTVLARNDATLDVVGQVGDMGRGERIFAVRYVGDVAYVVTFRQTDPFYTVDLSDPTAPVVRGELKITGYSGYLHPIGPDRVLGIGQEATAEGRTTGTKVTLFDVSDLDAPRDLATWSMKGGNSGVEWDHRAFLAWKDLAVLPFNDWRSENNGAVVLRVGDDTLAEVGRIDHADEPGAEPVPPCPVVDLDELTSDSGRLEEMMGGVVVMFCEKGVDATMKGHWCERMPRGNGFAEEFGIDPEAIPEDQDLLACRPDGDYVQPIQRTLVIGDGLWSYSRQRLQENSLEGLARLQVVDLQVGS
;
A
#
# COMPACT_ATOMS: atom_id res chain seq x y z
N MET A 1 -42.23 47.87 -12.02
CA MET A 1 -42.12 48.93 -10.99
C MET A 1 -40.72 48.83 -10.42
N THR A 2 -39.86 49.85 -10.37
CA THR A 2 -39.93 51.26 -10.81
C THR A 2 -38.61 51.65 -11.51
N ALA A 3 -38.60 52.75 -12.28
CA ALA A 3 -37.49 53.12 -13.18
C ALA A 3 -36.65 54.32 -12.62
N PRO A 4 -35.81 55.06 -13.39
CA PRO A 4 -34.42 55.34 -13.01
C PRO A 4 -34.14 56.85 -12.76
N PRO A 5 -32.87 57.31 -12.80
CA PRO A 5 -32.34 57.95 -14.03
C PRO A 5 -30.92 57.46 -14.40
N HIS A 6 -30.55 57.26 -15.68
CA HIS A 6 -30.26 58.22 -16.76
C HIS A 6 -29.05 59.18 -16.53
N MET A 7 -27.90 58.88 -17.17
CA MET A 7 -27.29 59.55 -18.37
C MET A 7 -27.19 61.11 -18.44
N PRO A 8 -26.40 61.74 -19.37
CA PRO A 8 -25.44 61.23 -20.38
C PRO A 8 -24.14 62.09 -20.64
N LEU A 9 -23.33 61.68 -21.63
CA LEU A 9 -22.44 62.50 -22.53
C LEU A 9 -21.23 63.27 -21.93
N GLY A 10 -20.14 63.55 -22.68
CA GLY A 10 -19.88 63.34 -24.12
C GLY A 10 -18.40 63.47 -24.56
N ARG A 11 -18.14 63.58 -25.88
CA ARG A 11 -16.81 63.43 -26.53
C ARG A 11 -16.07 64.76 -26.79
N LEU A 12 -14.73 64.75 -26.73
CA LEU A 12 -13.71 65.52 -27.50
C LEU A 12 -12.31 64.98 -27.06
N ALA A 13 -11.21 64.80 -27.81
CA ALA A 13 -10.76 64.91 -29.22
C ALA A 13 -9.49 65.83 -29.36
N ALA A 14 -8.55 65.42 -30.24
CA ALA A 14 -7.17 65.96 -30.47
C ALA A 14 -6.17 65.74 -29.29
N ALA A 15 -4.92 65.25 -29.42
CA ALA A 15 -3.94 64.98 -30.51
C ALA A 15 -2.89 66.09 -30.82
N LEU A 16 -1.59 65.74 -30.70
CA LEU A 16 -0.40 66.17 -31.50
C LEU A 16 0.82 65.33 -30.99
N LEU A 17 1.53 64.53 -31.82
CA LEU A 17 2.76 64.81 -32.62
C LEU A 17 4.06 65.12 -31.82
N ALA A 18 5.29 64.67 -32.19
CA ALA A 18 5.76 63.66 -33.18
C ALA A 18 7.32 63.46 -33.16
N ALA A 19 7.83 62.48 -33.95
CA ALA A 19 9.16 62.42 -34.63
C ALA A 19 10.43 62.11 -33.76
N LEU A 20 11.52 61.47 -34.21
CA LEU A 20 11.98 60.73 -35.44
C LEU A 20 13.24 59.87 -35.05
N ALA A 21 13.96 59.02 -35.82
CA ALA A 21 13.94 58.52 -37.22
C ALA A 21 14.60 57.10 -37.27
N VAL A 22 14.15 56.12 -38.07
CA VAL A 22 14.46 55.78 -39.51
C VAL A 22 15.87 55.24 -39.84
N LEU A 23 15.94 53.96 -40.28
CA LEU A 23 16.65 53.36 -41.47
C LEU A 23 16.65 51.81 -41.31
N ALA A 24 15.96 51.00 -42.13
CA ALA A 24 16.25 50.54 -43.52
C ALA A 24 17.22 49.31 -43.59
N ALA A 25 17.06 48.29 -44.47
CA ALA A 25 15.96 47.87 -45.36
C ALA A 25 16.20 46.43 -45.90
N GLY A 26 15.17 45.76 -46.46
CA GLY A 26 15.29 44.47 -47.17
C GLY A 26 13.96 44.00 -47.83
N CYS A 27 14.01 43.43 -49.03
CA CYS A 27 12.85 42.98 -49.83
C CYS A 27 12.91 41.45 -50.08
N GLY A 28 11.87 40.74 -50.53
CA GLY A 28 10.51 41.15 -50.97
C GLY A 28 9.52 39.95 -50.96
N THR A 29 8.24 40.13 -51.32
CA THR A 29 7.63 39.81 -52.65
C THR A 29 7.81 38.35 -53.10
N ASP A 30 6.81 37.52 -53.41
CA ASP A 30 5.35 37.64 -53.65
C ASP A 30 4.73 36.20 -53.64
N ALA A 31 3.46 35.90 -53.96
CA ALA A 31 2.13 36.41 -53.59
C ALA A 31 1.05 35.54 -54.32
N GLU A 32 -0.25 35.77 -54.04
CA GLU A 32 -1.46 35.20 -54.70
C GLU A 32 -1.76 33.67 -54.61
N GLY A 33 -3.06 33.33 -54.47
CA GLY A 33 -3.63 32.06 -54.96
C GLY A 33 -4.18 31.05 -53.92
N PRO A 34 -5.48 30.70 -53.92
CA PRO A 34 -6.06 29.72 -52.99
C PRO A 34 -6.17 28.29 -53.58
N GLY A 35 -6.06 27.27 -52.71
CA GLY A 35 -6.32 25.86 -53.07
C GLY A 35 -6.75 25.02 -51.87
N PHE A 36 -7.94 24.40 -51.94
CA PHE A 36 -8.46 23.48 -50.91
C PHE A 36 -8.00 22.04 -51.19
N SER A 37 -6.87 21.62 -50.59
CA SER A 37 -6.55 20.20 -50.35
C SER A 37 -5.33 20.07 -49.43
N GLY A 38 -5.52 19.54 -48.23
CA GLY A 38 -4.45 19.27 -47.27
C GLY A 38 -4.94 18.41 -46.12
N GLN A 39 -4.11 17.50 -45.63
CA GLN A 39 -4.39 16.67 -44.45
C GLN A 39 -4.32 17.52 -43.17
N PRO A 40 -4.92 17.07 -42.05
CA PRO A 40 -4.56 17.60 -40.73
C PRO A 40 -3.05 17.48 -40.53
N PRO A 41 -2.37 18.47 -39.92
CA PRO A 41 -0.96 18.35 -39.64
C PRO A 41 -0.72 17.26 -38.60
N VAL A 42 0.12 16.28 -38.92
CA VAL A 42 0.73 15.41 -37.89
C VAL A 42 1.71 16.29 -37.12
N VAL A 43 1.26 16.77 -35.96
CA VAL A 43 2.11 17.53 -35.02
C VAL A 43 2.93 16.50 -34.25
N SER A 44 4.06 16.12 -34.84
CA SER A 44 5.11 15.38 -34.11
C SER A 44 5.85 16.38 -33.22
N THR A 45 5.48 16.41 -31.95
CA THR A 45 6.18 17.13 -30.88
C THR A 45 6.91 16.14 -29.98
N THR A 46 7.96 15.53 -30.52
CA THR A 46 8.94 14.81 -29.69
C THR A 46 9.80 15.83 -28.94
N GLY A 47 9.30 16.31 -27.79
CA GLY A 47 10.00 17.25 -26.93
C GLY A 47 11.08 16.56 -26.10
N VAL A 48 12.35 16.65 -26.52
CA VAL A 48 13.48 16.34 -25.64
C VAL A 48 13.62 17.48 -24.62
N VAL A 49 13.50 17.16 -23.34
CA VAL A 49 13.62 18.14 -22.25
C VAL A 49 15.08 18.56 -22.09
N ASP A 50 15.35 19.86 -22.08
CA ASP A 50 16.71 20.40 -21.90
C ASP A 50 17.11 20.41 -20.41
N VAL A 51 17.68 19.29 -19.95
CA VAL A 51 18.17 19.11 -18.59
C VAL A 51 19.47 19.89 -18.28
N SER A 52 20.04 20.64 -19.22
CA SER A 52 21.34 21.32 -19.02
C SER A 52 21.33 22.46 -17.99
N GLY A 53 20.13 22.89 -17.54
CA GLY A 53 19.96 23.84 -16.43
C GLY A 53 19.85 23.22 -15.04
N THR A 54 19.70 21.89 -14.93
CA THR A 54 19.30 21.21 -13.69
C THR A 54 20.50 20.87 -12.79
N GLN A 55 20.95 21.82 -11.96
CA GLN A 55 22.07 21.62 -11.04
C GLN A 55 21.61 21.17 -9.64
N LEU A 56 21.12 19.93 -9.55
CA LEU A 56 20.76 19.27 -8.28
C LEU A 56 22.01 18.80 -7.54
N VAL A 57 22.06 19.02 -6.21
CA VAL A 57 23.17 18.55 -5.34
C VAL A 57 22.59 17.61 -4.28
N ALA A 58 22.10 16.44 -4.71
CA ALA A 58 21.46 15.44 -3.87
C ALA A 58 22.45 14.49 -3.15
N GLY A 59 23.60 15.01 -2.72
CA GLY A 59 24.70 14.21 -2.15
C GLY A 59 24.44 13.71 -0.72
N LEU A 60 24.73 12.45 -0.45
CA LEU A 60 24.67 11.85 0.89
C LEU A 60 25.45 12.67 1.95
N VAL A 61 24.81 12.94 3.10
CA VAL A 61 25.49 13.33 4.34
C VAL A 61 25.25 12.26 5.42
N ALA A 62 26.24 11.39 5.62
CA ALA A 62 26.27 10.41 6.71
C ALA A 62 26.83 11.05 8.00
N PHE A 63 26.30 10.67 9.16
CA PHE A 63 26.80 11.16 10.45
C PHE A 63 27.94 10.29 10.98
N THR A 64 29.02 10.91 11.49
CA THR A 64 30.19 10.15 12.00
C THR A 64 30.22 10.04 13.52
N LYS A 65 29.38 10.84 14.21
CA LYS A 65 29.29 10.91 15.69
C LYS A 65 27.86 11.31 16.09
N CYS A 66 27.41 10.82 17.24
CA CYS A 66 26.07 11.13 17.75
C CYS A 66 25.85 12.62 18.02
N ASP A 67 26.91 13.35 18.42
CA ASP A 67 26.87 14.80 18.59
C ASP A 67 26.55 15.54 17.28
N GLU A 68 26.99 15.03 16.13
CA GLU A 68 26.76 15.66 14.81
C GLU A 68 25.30 15.50 14.38
N LEU A 69 24.72 14.32 14.61
CA LEU A 69 23.31 14.01 14.40
C LEU A 69 22.41 14.85 15.32
N LEU A 70 22.69 14.88 16.62
CA LEU A 70 21.89 15.64 17.59
C LEU A 70 21.99 17.16 17.37
N LEU A 71 23.17 17.68 16.98
CA LEU A 71 23.31 19.10 16.61
C LEU A 71 22.52 19.46 15.35
N HIS A 72 22.47 18.58 14.34
CA HIS A 72 21.67 18.80 13.15
C HIS A 72 20.16 18.78 13.47
N LEU A 73 19.67 17.72 14.12
CA LEU A 73 18.26 17.58 14.51
C LEU A 73 17.77 18.81 15.29
N ARG A 74 18.54 19.23 16.32
CA ARG A 74 18.24 20.44 17.11
C ARG A 74 18.29 21.73 16.28
N ALA A 75 19.17 21.85 15.28
CA ALA A 75 19.25 23.04 14.44
C ALA A 75 18.00 23.18 13.55
N GLU A 76 17.69 22.15 12.77
CA GLU A 76 16.49 22.12 11.90
C GLU A 76 15.20 22.32 12.72
N ALA A 77 15.17 21.77 13.94
CA ALA A 77 14.06 21.89 14.87
C ALA A 77 13.91 23.29 15.47
N VAL A 78 15.00 23.98 15.85
CA VAL A 78 14.90 25.36 16.36
C VAL A 78 14.36 26.33 15.30
N GLU A 79 14.67 26.07 14.03
CA GLU A 79 14.17 26.89 12.90
C GLU A 79 12.68 26.66 12.61
N ARG A 80 12.15 25.43 12.79
CA ARG A 80 10.75 25.07 12.46
C ARG A 80 9.80 24.94 13.65
N VAL A 81 10.30 24.89 14.90
CA VAL A 81 9.43 24.69 16.08
C VAL A 81 8.57 25.92 16.35
N GLY A 82 7.26 25.71 16.29
CA GLY A 82 6.23 26.71 16.50
C GLY A 82 5.54 26.61 17.87
N PRO A 83 4.43 27.34 18.06
CA PRO A 83 3.59 27.20 19.25
C PRO A 83 2.93 25.81 19.39
N TYR A 84 2.86 25.03 18.31
CA TYR A 84 2.29 23.68 18.26
C TYR A 84 3.35 22.60 17.99
N GLY A 85 4.52 22.72 18.64
CA GLY A 85 5.66 21.83 18.42
C GLY A 85 6.26 21.95 17.01
N LEU A 86 6.83 20.86 16.49
CA LEU A 86 7.39 20.79 15.13
C LEU A 86 6.34 20.56 14.03
N GLY A 87 5.08 20.35 14.42
CA GLY A 87 4.02 19.97 13.48
C GLY A 87 3.33 21.16 12.82
N GLY A 88 3.00 22.23 13.56
CA GLY A 88 2.22 23.33 13.01
C GLY A 88 0.70 23.09 12.97
N GLY A 89 0.11 22.83 14.14
CA GLY A 89 -1.35 22.82 14.31
C GLY A 89 -2.01 21.46 14.06
N TRP A 90 -3.29 21.48 13.66
CA TRP A 90 -4.20 20.31 13.70
C TRP A 90 -3.90 19.20 12.68
N PHE A 91 -3.00 19.46 11.73
CA PHE A 91 -2.54 18.51 10.71
C PHE A 91 -1.00 18.48 10.68
N GLY A 92 -0.39 18.53 11.87
CA GLY A 92 1.01 18.88 12.06
C GLY A 92 2.03 17.80 11.72
N GLY A 93 2.11 17.43 10.45
CA GLY A 93 3.18 16.65 9.84
C GLY A 93 3.44 17.13 8.41
N PRO A 94 4.27 16.41 7.63
CA PRO A 94 4.12 16.42 6.17
C PRO A 94 2.68 16.03 5.78
N VAL A 95 2.27 16.35 4.56
CA VAL A 95 0.87 16.18 4.13
C VAL A 95 0.53 14.69 4.01
N MET A 96 -0.03 14.12 5.08
CA MET A 96 -0.39 12.71 5.19
C MET A 96 -1.36 12.28 4.08
N LEU A 97 -0.82 11.58 3.08
CA LEU A 97 -1.52 11.13 1.87
C LEU A 97 -2.37 9.89 2.16
N GLU A 98 -3.26 9.96 3.15
CA GLU A 98 -4.29 8.94 3.38
C GLU A 98 -5.53 9.37 4.20
N MET A 99 -5.66 10.64 4.62
CA MET A 99 -6.90 11.12 5.28
C MET A 99 -7.41 12.44 4.69
N GLY A 100 -8.55 12.41 3.99
CA GLY A 100 -9.36 13.62 3.77
C GLY A 100 -10.18 13.75 2.49
N VAL A 101 -9.91 12.97 1.43
CA VAL A 101 -10.69 13.04 0.19
C VAL A 101 -11.77 11.95 0.16
N ALA A 102 -12.99 12.31 0.56
CA ALA A 102 -14.16 11.43 0.49
C ALA A 102 -14.70 11.28 -0.95
N THR A 103 -13.91 10.66 -1.82
CA THR A 103 -14.34 10.11 -3.11
C THR A 103 -13.89 8.66 -3.21
N THR A 104 -14.71 7.81 -3.82
CA THR A 104 -14.31 6.42 -4.14
C THR A 104 -13.12 6.42 -5.10
N ASP A 105 -12.21 5.47 -4.89
CA ASP A 105 -11.02 5.18 -5.72
C ASP A 105 -9.94 6.30 -5.62
N VAL A 106 -8.62 6.05 -5.50
CA VAL A 106 -7.77 5.03 -6.14
C VAL A 106 -6.46 4.82 -5.35
N ALA A 107 -5.94 3.58 -5.25
CA ALA A 107 -4.55 3.28 -4.83
C ALA A 107 -4.03 1.96 -5.45
N MET A 108 -3.39 2.00 -6.63
CA MET A 108 -3.14 0.81 -7.46
C MET A 108 -1.78 0.12 -7.22
N ALA A 109 -1.62 -1.15 -7.62
CA ALA A 109 -0.36 -1.91 -7.51
C ALA A 109 -0.22 -3.00 -8.60
N ALA A 110 0.81 -2.99 -9.47
CA ALA A 110 1.02 -4.00 -10.52
C ALA A 110 2.49 -4.25 -10.95
N PRO A 111 3.01 -5.51 -11.01
CA PRO A 111 4.44 -5.88 -10.87
C PRO A 111 5.46 -5.23 -11.84
N THR A 112 6.77 -5.51 -11.73
CA THR A 112 7.80 -5.11 -12.71
C THR A 112 8.78 -6.25 -12.89
N ALA A 113 8.92 -6.83 -14.09
CA ALA A 113 9.71 -8.06 -14.22
C ALA A 113 10.20 -8.32 -15.65
N GLY A 114 11.42 -8.85 -15.77
CA GLY A 114 11.84 -9.57 -16.97
C GLY A 114 10.94 -10.79 -17.19
N MET A 115 10.35 -10.90 -18.40
CA MET A 115 9.50 -12.00 -18.90
C MET A 115 8.93 -12.96 -17.82
N ALA A 116 7.88 -12.51 -17.12
CA ALA A 116 7.30 -13.21 -15.97
C ALA A 116 6.67 -14.57 -16.32
N ARG A 117 7.52 -15.60 -16.41
CA ARG A 117 7.12 -16.98 -16.19
C ARG A 117 7.38 -17.31 -14.72
N SER A 118 6.32 -17.33 -13.92
CA SER A 118 6.25 -17.98 -12.60
C SER A 118 6.39 -19.52 -12.69
N MET A 119 6.93 -20.04 -13.80
CA MET A 119 6.98 -21.45 -14.16
C MET A 119 8.44 -21.92 -14.16
N GLU A 120 8.93 -22.37 -13.00
CA GLU A 120 10.04 -23.34 -13.02
C GLU A 120 9.51 -24.68 -13.54
N GLU A 121 10.08 -25.18 -14.64
CA GLU A 121 9.65 -26.44 -15.27
C GLU A 121 10.06 -27.63 -14.38
N GLY A 122 9.20 -27.97 -13.43
CA GLY A 122 9.45 -28.99 -12.40
C GLY A 122 9.01 -28.58 -10.98
N VAL A 123 8.52 -27.35 -10.78
CA VAL A 123 7.83 -26.94 -9.55
C VAL A 123 6.32 -27.00 -9.79
N ASP A 124 5.65 -27.89 -9.09
CA ASP A 124 4.21 -28.16 -9.27
C ASP A 124 3.30 -27.15 -8.54
N PHE A 125 3.83 -26.06 -7.97
CA PHE A 125 3.04 -25.04 -7.26
C PHE A 125 3.40 -23.60 -7.66
N SER A 126 2.51 -22.65 -7.37
CA SER A 126 2.75 -21.21 -7.58
C SER A 126 3.15 -20.50 -6.29
N GLY A 127 4.21 -19.68 -6.34
CA GLY A 127 4.49 -18.68 -5.31
C GLY A 127 3.60 -17.43 -5.44
N THR A 128 3.87 -16.44 -4.58
CA THR A 128 3.29 -15.09 -4.66
C THR A 128 3.56 -14.45 -6.03
N ASN A 129 2.59 -13.70 -6.56
CA ASN A 129 2.82 -12.84 -7.73
C ASN A 129 3.62 -11.60 -7.30
N VAL A 130 4.94 -11.74 -7.31
CA VAL A 130 5.91 -10.73 -6.85
C VAL A 130 6.12 -9.60 -7.86
N GLN A 131 6.69 -8.50 -7.39
CA GLN A 131 7.24 -7.42 -8.21
C GLN A 131 8.26 -7.94 -9.25
N GLU A 132 9.53 -8.06 -8.88
CA GLU A 132 10.64 -8.55 -9.73
C GLU A 132 10.83 -10.06 -9.59
N LEU A 133 11.22 -10.74 -10.68
CA LEU A 133 11.56 -12.16 -10.60
C LEU A 133 12.73 -12.38 -9.64
N GLY A 134 12.61 -13.36 -8.74
CA GLY A 134 13.66 -13.71 -7.78
C GLY A 134 13.80 -12.75 -6.59
N ILE A 135 12.89 -11.79 -6.44
CA ILE A 135 12.72 -10.96 -5.24
C ILE A 135 11.41 -11.38 -4.57
N ASP A 136 11.46 -12.11 -3.45
CA ASP A 136 10.21 -12.50 -2.77
C ASP A 136 9.61 -11.33 -1.99
N GLU A 137 8.29 -11.30 -1.94
CA GLU A 137 7.51 -10.37 -1.13
C GLU A 137 6.80 -11.14 -0.02
N PRO A 138 6.57 -10.54 1.15
CA PRO A 138 5.62 -11.12 2.08
C PRO A 138 4.22 -11.17 1.46
N ASP A 139 3.38 -12.07 1.93
CA ASP A 139 1.99 -12.17 1.49
C ASP A 139 1.10 -12.77 2.58
N LEU A 140 -0.22 -12.60 2.53
CA LEU A 140 -1.12 -13.14 3.55
C LEU A 140 -1.24 -14.69 3.51
N LEU A 141 -0.79 -15.32 2.42
CA LEU A 141 -0.79 -16.76 2.24
C LEU A 141 0.49 -17.20 1.48
N LYS A 142 1.08 -18.33 1.90
CA LYS A 142 2.33 -18.89 1.35
C LYS A 142 2.25 -20.41 1.26
N THR A 143 3.03 -21.03 0.38
CA THR A 143 3.13 -22.49 0.26
C THR A 143 4.52 -22.93 -0.20
N ASP A 144 4.89 -24.16 0.17
CA ASP A 144 6.05 -24.91 -0.34
C ASP A 144 5.62 -26.13 -1.20
N GLY A 145 4.33 -26.22 -1.57
CA GLY A 145 3.76 -27.35 -2.30
C GLY A 145 3.44 -28.58 -1.43
N HIS A 146 3.71 -28.54 -0.12
CA HIS A 146 3.40 -29.59 0.84
C HIS A 146 2.49 -29.11 1.98
N ARG A 147 2.60 -27.83 2.34
CA ARG A 147 1.70 -27.12 3.26
C ARG A 147 1.30 -25.77 2.69
N ILE A 148 0.12 -25.29 3.08
CA ILE A 148 -0.33 -23.91 2.88
C ILE A 148 -0.36 -23.24 4.25
N LEU A 149 0.28 -22.07 4.36
CA LEU A 149 0.20 -21.20 5.53
C LEU A 149 -0.66 -19.99 5.18
N VAL A 150 -1.50 -19.56 6.13
CA VAL A 150 -2.45 -18.45 5.96
C VAL A 150 -2.45 -17.59 7.23
N ILE A 151 -2.36 -16.27 7.07
CA ILE A 151 -2.65 -15.32 8.14
C ILE A 151 -4.14 -14.98 8.13
N GLU A 152 -4.77 -15.02 9.30
CA GLU A 152 -6.11 -14.46 9.54
C GLU A 152 -6.12 -13.68 10.86
N ASP A 153 -6.34 -12.37 10.79
CA ASP A 153 -6.42 -11.45 11.93
C ASP A 153 -5.24 -11.60 12.94
N ASP A 154 -5.46 -12.28 14.07
CA ASP A 154 -4.45 -12.55 15.11
C ASP A 154 -3.85 -13.97 15.03
N ARG A 155 -3.91 -14.63 13.85
CA ARG A 155 -3.63 -16.07 13.71
C ARG A 155 -2.77 -16.43 12.52
N LEU A 156 -2.02 -17.53 12.69
CA LEU A 156 -1.38 -18.29 11.64
C LEU A 156 -1.98 -19.70 11.59
N HIS A 157 -2.57 -20.05 10.45
CA HIS A 157 -3.05 -21.40 10.15
C HIS A 157 -2.03 -22.16 9.30
N LEU A 158 -1.84 -23.45 9.57
CA LEU A 158 -1.04 -24.36 8.73
C LEU A 158 -1.89 -25.56 8.31
N VAL A 159 -2.02 -25.73 6.99
CA VAL A 159 -2.78 -26.79 6.33
C VAL A 159 -1.83 -27.73 5.60
N ASP A 160 -1.81 -29.01 5.95
CA ASP A 160 -1.12 -30.06 5.19
C ASP A 160 -1.93 -30.38 3.93
N VAL A 161 -1.25 -30.41 2.77
CA VAL A 161 -1.83 -30.74 1.46
C VAL A 161 -1.13 -31.93 0.78
N THR A 162 -0.36 -32.73 1.55
CA THR A 162 0.32 -33.94 1.07
C THR A 162 -0.62 -35.14 0.93
N GLY A 163 -1.76 -35.12 1.63
CA GLY A 163 -2.78 -36.16 1.62
C GLY A 163 -3.80 -36.03 0.48
N PRO A 164 -4.65 -37.06 0.28
CA PRO A 164 -5.79 -37.00 -0.66
C PRO A 164 -6.97 -36.15 -0.11
N THR A 165 -6.79 -35.55 1.05
CA THR A 165 -7.68 -34.59 1.70
C THR A 165 -6.78 -33.71 2.55
N ALA A 166 -6.90 -32.40 2.41
CA ALA A 166 -6.11 -31.43 3.15
C ALA A 166 -6.62 -31.30 4.59
N VAL A 167 -5.71 -30.99 5.52
CA VAL A 167 -6.00 -30.98 6.96
C VAL A 167 -5.37 -29.75 7.57
N LEU A 168 -6.17 -28.94 8.28
CA LEU A 168 -5.67 -27.93 9.22
C LEU A 168 -4.98 -28.67 10.37
N THR A 169 -3.64 -28.68 10.40
CA THR A 169 -2.87 -29.43 11.40
C THR A 169 -2.48 -28.58 12.60
N GLY A 170 -2.42 -27.26 12.43
CA GLY A 170 -2.10 -26.32 13.49
C GLY A 170 -2.70 -24.94 13.23
N THR A 171 -3.09 -24.27 14.32
CA THR A 171 -3.45 -22.84 14.36
C THR A 171 -2.73 -22.23 15.54
N LEU A 172 -1.98 -21.16 15.31
CA LEU A 172 -1.22 -20.42 16.32
C LEU A 172 -1.82 -19.02 16.45
N ARG A 173 -2.17 -18.64 17.69
CA ARG A 173 -2.57 -17.26 18.02
C ARG A 173 -1.35 -16.39 18.28
N LEU A 174 -1.44 -15.12 17.91
CA LEU A 174 -0.38 -14.11 17.92
C LEU A 174 -0.84 -12.96 18.83
N GLU A 175 -0.82 -13.22 20.14
CA GLU A 175 -1.35 -12.33 21.18
C GLU A 175 -0.67 -10.94 21.10
N GLY A 176 -1.46 -9.86 21.14
CA GLY A 176 -1.00 -8.49 20.86
C GLY A 176 -0.55 -8.15 19.41
N HIS A 177 -0.60 -9.07 18.44
CA HIS A 177 0.01 -8.90 17.12
C HIS A 177 -0.92 -9.21 15.93
N TRP A 178 -1.36 -8.17 15.23
CA TRP A 178 -2.22 -8.28 14.04
C TRP A 178 -1.34 -8.41 12.79
N SER A 179 -1.16 -9.65 12.34
CA SER A 179 -0.27 -9.96 11.23
C SER A 179 -0.88 -9.60 9.88
N ARG A 180 -0.05 -9.15 8.95
CA ARG A 180 -0.49 -8.66 7.62
C ARG A 180 0.26 -9.29 6.45
N ASP A 181 1.45 -9.81 6.73
CA ASP A 181 2.48 -10.12 5.73
C ASP A 181 3.31 -11.32 6.24
N LEU A 182 3.32 -12.46 5.52
CA LEU A 182 4.07 -13.69 5.85
C LEU A 182 5.20 -13.97 4.85
N LEU A 183 6.37 -14.33 5.37
CA LEU A 183 7.47 -14.95 4.64
C LEU A 183 7.67 -16.40 5.11
N LEU A 184 7.98 -17.31 4.18
CA LEU A 184 8.22 -18.74 4.43
C LEU A 184 9.68 -19.08 4.10
N ALA A 185 10.41 -19.68 5.06
CA ALA A 185 11.85 -19.87 4.99
C ALA A 185 12.28 -21.27 5.49
N GLY A 186 11.84 -22.30 4.76
CA GLY A 186 11.95 -23.69 5.20
C GLY A 186 10.97 -23.97 6.33
N ASP A 187 11.42 -24.61 7.41
CA ASP A 187 10.59 -24.88 8.61
C ASP A 187 10.46 -23.67 9.55
N ARG A 188 10.38 -22.47 8.97
CA ARG A 188 10.11 -21.21 9.68
C ARG A 188 9.17 -20.32 8.89
N ALA A 189 8.27 -19.67 9.63
CA ALA A 189 7.54 -18.52 9.17
C ALA A 189 8.11 -17.25 9.82
N PHE A 190 8.15 -16.15 9.06
CA PHE A 190 8.45 -14.81 9.57
C PHE A 190 7.26 -13.91 9.25
N LEU A 191 6.51 -13.50 10.27
CA LEU A 191 5.31 -12.68 10.13
C LEU A 191 5.64 -11.23 10.45
N ILE A 192 5.02 -10.30 9.73
CA ILE A 192 5.10 -8.87 9.97
C ILE A 192 3.72 -8.38 10.43
N ALA A 193 3.68 -7.74 11.59
CA ALA A 193 2.46 -7.40 12.30
C ALA A 193 2.41 -5.94 12.77
N ASP A 194 1.26 -5.31 12.60
CA ASP A 194 0.91 -4.12 13.37
C ASP A 194 0.66 -4.56 14.82
N THR A 195 1.27 -3.87 15.79
CA THR A 195 1.30 -4.32 17.18
C THR A 195 0.80 -3.22 18.09
N TYR A 196 -0.11 -3.57 19.01
CA TYR A 196 -0.73 -2.62 19.92
C TYR A 196 -0.46 -3.01 21.38
N PRO A 197 -0.08 -2.06 22.25
CA PRO A 197 0.25 -2.34 23.65
C PRO A 197 -0.97 -2.62 24.54
N ASP A 198 -2.19 -2.60 24.01
CA ASP A 198 -3.44 -2.82 24.73
C ASP A 198 -4.29 -3.84 23.97
N GLU A 199 -4.58 -4.99 24.59
CA GLU A 199 -5.46 -6.01 24.00
C GLU A 199 -6.95 -5.61 24.02
N GLY A 200 -7.29 -4.50 24.69
CA GLY A 200 -8.62 -3.92 24.67
C GLY A 200 -8.91 -3.14 23.39
N HIS A 201 -9.57 -3.77 22.40
CA HIS A 201 -10.26 -3.04 21.33
C HIS A 201 -11.41 -2.21 21.92
N GLY A 202 -11.10 -0.97 22.31
CA GLY A 202 -12.01 -0.08 23.04
C GLY A 202 -11.70 1.42 22.91
N ILE A 203 -11.03 1.85 21.83
CA ILE A 203 -10.82 3.28 21.56
C ILE A 203 -12.10 3.92 20.98
N GLU A 204 -13.16 3.98 21.79
CA GLU A 204 -14.11 5.09 21.72
C GLU A 204 -13.59 6.21 22.64
N PRO A 205 -13.22 7.39 22.12
CA PRO A 205 -12.63 8.46 22.94
C PRO A 205 -13.56 9.11 23.99
N TYR A 206 -14.77 8.57 24.22
CA TYR A 206 -15.84 9.20 25.02
C TYR A 206 -16.75 8.21 25.79
N GLY A 207 -16.18 7.14 26.37
CA GLY A 207 -16.84 6.38 27.45
C GLY A 207 -16.61 7.02 28.83
N ASP A 208 -17.66 7.47 29.52
CA ASP A 208 -17.58 8.15 30.83
C ASP A 208 -17.80 7.21 32.04
N ASP A 209 -17.54 5.91 31.86
CA ASP A 209 -17.69 4.88 32.89
C ASP A 209 -16.33 4.29 33.29
N GLY A 210 -15.85 4.65 34.48
CA GLY A 210 -14.51 4.37 35.00
C GLY A 210 -14.25 2.91 35.44
N GLY A 211 -14.73 1.93 34.68
CA GLY A 211 -14.30 0.54 34.80
C GLY A 211 -12.98 0.32 34.06
N GLN A 212 -11.97 -0.24 34.74
CA GLN A 212 -10.80 -0.76 34.02
C GLN A 212 -11.21 -2.06 33.31
N PRO A 213 -10.85 -2.28 32.03
CA PRO A 213 -11.00 -3.60 31.43
C PRO A 213 -10.11 -4.61 32.17
N GLU A 214 -10.67 -5.76 32.55
CA GLU A 214 -9.95 -6.85 33.22
C GLU A 214 -9.17 -7.71 32.20
N GLY A 215 -8.24 -7.07 31.47
CA GLY A 215 -7.22 -7.75 30.68
C GLY A 215 -5.93 -7.98 31.46
N GLU A 216 -5.07 -8.89 30.99
CA GLU A 216 -3.66 -8.84 31.42
C GLU A 216 -3.03 -7.58 30.80
N GLY A 217 -2.44 -6.72 31.64
CA GLY A 217 -1.93 -5.43 31.18
C GLY A 217 -0.72 -5.57 30.25
N THR A 218 -0.50 -4.54 29.41
CA THR A 218 0.62 -4.40 28.46
C THR A 218 1.87 -5.17 28.87
N SER A 219 2.36 -6.04 27.98
CA SER A 219 3.54 -6.87 28.28
C SER A 219 4.72 -5.98 28.72
N PRO A 220 5.58 -6.44 29.65
CA PRO A 220 6.71 -5.64 30.11
C PRO A 220 7.64 -5.15 29.00
N ALA A 221 7.70 -5.85 27.86
CA ALA A 221 8.43 -5.46 26.67
C ALA A 221 7.71 -4.35 25.88
N LEU A 222 6.42 -4.50 25.58
CA LEU A 222 5.65 -3.46 24.87
C LEU A 222 5.55 -2.17 25.70
N ALA A 223 5.54 -2.27 27.04
CA ALA A 223 5.55 -1.14 27.95
C ALA A 223 6.87 -0.33 27.96
N ILE A 224 7.96 -0.87 27.38
CA ILE A 224 9.21 -0.13 27.11
C ILE A 224 9.05 0.74 25.85
N LEU A 225 8.39 0.22 24.82
CA LEU A 225 8.26 0.90 23.51
C LEU A 225 7.06 1.85 23.42
N SER A 226 6.04 1.68 24.25
CA SER A 226 4.93 2.62 24.41
C SER A 226 4.55 2.76 25.89
N PRO A 227 5.29 3.59 26.66
CA PRO A 227 5.03 3.79 28.09
C PRO A 227 3.58 4.24 28.40
N PRO A 228 2.99 3.90 29.56
CA PRO A 228 1.59 4.20 29.87
C PRO A 228 1.24 5.70 29.75
N GLY A 229 0.24 5.99 28.91
CA GLY A 229 -0.18 7.37 28.58
C GLY A 229 0.51 7.97 27.35
N THR A 230 1.39 7.22 26.69
CA THR A 230 1.89 7.50 25.33
C THR A 230 1.22 6.57 24.32
N TRP A 231 1.31 6.92 23.04
CA TRP A 231 1.02 6.00 21.93
C TRP A 231 2.09 6.19 20.86
N SER A 232 2.72 5.09 20.46
CA SER A 232 3.57 5.00 19.28
C SER A 232 3.08 3.83 18.42
N PRO A 233 3.08 3.94 17.07
CA PRO A 233 2.86 2.77 16.22
C PRO A 233 4.03 1.80 16.42
N LEU A 234 3.75 0.51 16.55
CA LEU A 234 4.75 -0.54 16.69
C LEU A 234 4.61 -1.56 15.55
N THR A 235 5.75 -2.00 15.02
CA THR A 235 5.83 -3.09 14.04
C THR A 235 6.57 -4.26 14.68
N SER A 236 6.01 -5.47 14.61
CA SER A 236 6.70 -6.69 15.06
C SER A 236 7.06 -7.60 13.90
N VAL A 237 8.23 -8.25 14.03
CA VAL A 237 8.69 -9.36 13.20
C VAL A 237 8.70 -10.61 14.08
N ILE A 238 7.89 -11.60 13.75
CA ILE A 238 7.63 -12.78 14.58
C ILE A 238 8.21 -14.01 13.86
N GLU A 239 9.21 -14.66 14.45
CA GLU A 239 9.72 -15.95 13.98
C GLU A 239 8.88 -17.08 14.60
N VAL A 240 8.28 -17.91 13.76
CA VAL A 240 7.50 -19.10 14.16
C VAL A 240 8.19 -20.37 13.66
N ASP A 241 8.39 -21.32 14.57
CA ASP A 241 8.89 -22.67 14.29
C ASP A 241 7.77 -23.52 13.66
N LEU A 242 8.06 -24.12 12.50
CA LEU A 242 7.14 -24.98 11.73
C LEU A 242 7.62 -26.44 11.66
N SER A 243 8.60 -26.82 12.48
CA SER A 243 9.24 -28.14 12.41
C SER A 243 8.38 -29.29 12.97
N ASP A 244 7.37 -28.98 13.80
CA ASP A 244 6.25 -29.87 14.10
C ASP A 244 4.94 -29.21 13.61
N PRO A 245 4.25 -29.77 12.60
CA PRO A 245 3.04 -29.16 12.03
C PRO A 245 1.81 -29.22 12.96
N THR A 246 1.94 -29.86 14.14
CA THR A 246 0.90 -29.96 15.17
C THR A 246 1.22 -29.19 16.46
N ASP A 247 2.39 -28.54 16.54
CA ASP A 247 2.90 -27.83 17.73
C ASP A 247 3.66 -26.57 17.29
N LEU A 248 2.96 -25.70 16.54
CA LEU A 248 3.47 -24.42 16.02
C LEU A 248 3.78 -23.47 17.18
N ARG A 249 4.93 -22.79 17.15
CA ARG A 249 5.38 -21.94 18.27
C ARG A 249 6.08 -20.68 17.81
N VAL A 250 5.75 -19.55 18.45
CA VAL A 250 6.59 -18.34 18.39
C VAL A 250 7.95 -18.65 19.03
N ALA A 251 9.03 -18.54 18.26
CA ALA A 251 10.39 -18.74 18.71
C ALA A 251 11.00 -17.43 19.22
N ASN A 252 10.80 -16.33 18.49
CA ASN A 252 11.33 -15.00 18.80
C ASN A 252 10.38 -13.91 18.27
N VAL A 253 10.34 -12.77 18.96
CA VAL A 253 9.63 -11.55 18.51
C VAL A 253 10.60 -10.38 18.53
N LEU A 254 10.73 -9.66 17.43
CA LEU A 254 11.42 -8.37 17.35
C LEU A 254 10.38 -7.27 17.15
N THR A 255 10.12 -6.47 18.17
CA THR A 255 9.21 -5.32 18.10
C THR A 255 10.01 -4.03 17.99
N VAL A 256 9.64 -3.16 17.05
CA VAL A 256 10.28 -1.86 16.81
C VAL A 256 9.25 -0.74 16.86
N GLN A 257 9.65 0.45 17.31
CA GLN A 257 8.86 1.66 17.09
C GLN A 257 8.82 2.01 15.59
N GLY A 258 7.66 2.48 15.13
CA GLY A 258 7.39 2.89 13.76
C GLY A 258 6.36 2.01 13.05
N ARG A 259 5.87 2.51 11.91
CA ARG A 259 4.91 1.83 11.02
C ARG A 259 5.65 1.12 9.90
N HIS A 260 5.25 -0.11 9.57
CA HIS A 260 5.71 -0.83 8.38
C HIS A 260 5.35 -0.08 7.08
N VAL A 261 6.30 -0.05 6.13
CA VAL A 261 6.13 0.57 4.81
C VAL A 261 6.11 -0.49 3.72
N SER A 262 7.08 -1.39 3.71
CA SER A 262 7.10 -2.56 2.82
C SER A 262 8.25 -3.50 3.20
N SER A 263 8.21 -4.74 2.70
CA SER A 263 9.34 -5.68 2.80
C SER A 263 9.68 -6.31 1.45
N ARG A 264 10.96 -6.67 1.25
CA ARG A 264 11.47 -7.43 0.10
C ARG A 264 12.55 -8.41 0.55
N VAL A 265 12.55 -9.64 0.04
CA VAL A 265 13.62 -10.61 0.31
C VAL A 265 14.64 -10.57 -0.81
N VAL A 266 15.88 -10.21 -0.46
CA VAL A 266 17.01 -10.13 -1.41
C VAL A 266 18.19 -10.90 -0.83
N GLY A 267 18.79 -11.80 -1.62
CA GLY A 267 19.91 -12.62 -1.17
C GLY A 267 19.59 -13.60 -0.02
N GLY A 268 18.32 -13.98 0.16
CA GLY A 268 17.87 -14.81 1.28
C GLY A 268 17.66 -14.06 2.59
N SER A 269 17.65 -12.73 2.56
CA SER A 269 17.46 -11.87 3.74
C SER A 269 16.38 -10.83 3.49
N ALA A 270 15.40 -10.74 4.40
CA ALA A 270 14.36 -9.74 4.33
C ALA A 270 14.93 -8.36 4.64
N ARG A 271 14.62 -7.40 3.77
CA ARG A 271 14.75 -5.97 4.03
C ARG A 271 13.37 -5.46 4.39
N ILE A 272 13.18 -5.10 5.65
CA ILE A 272 11.89 -4.65 6.21
C ILE A 272 12.03 -3.15 6.46
N VAL A 273 11.20 -2.35 5.79
CA VAL A 273 11.27 -0.89 5.85
C VAL A 273 10.22 -0.36 6.81
N VAL A 274 10.66 0.42 7.80
CA VAL A 274 9.82 0.97 8.88
C VAL A 274 10.04 2.49 8.94
N ALA A 275 8.96 3.26 9.06
CA ALA A 275 9.00 4.71 9.21
C ALA A 275 8.56 5.11 10.63
N THR A 276 9.40 5.88 11.33
CA THR A 276 9.12 6.36 12.70
C THR A 276 9.05 7.87 12.75
N THR A 277 7.96 8.43 13.29
CA THR A 277 7.86 9.85 13.66
C THR A 277 8.31 10.05 15.12
N PRO A 278 9.06 11.12 15.47
CA PRO A 278 9.41 11.39 16.86
C PRO A 278 8.16 11.73 17.72
N SER A 279 7.72 10.79 18.56
CA SER A 279 6.48 10.87 19.33
C SER A 279 6.63 11.54 20.71
N GLU A 280 7.79 11.44 21.36
CA GLU A 280 7.98 11.84 22.77
C GLU A 280 8.61 13.24 23.00
N LEU A 281 8.48 14.17 22.06
CA LEU A 281 8.98 15.54 22.25
C LEU A 281 8.03 16.33 23.17
N PRO A 282 8.45 16.77 24.38
CA PRO A 282 7.54 17.27 25.42
C PRO A 282 7.14 18.74 25.22
N PHE A 283 6.58 19.04 24.05
CA PHE A 283 6.11 20.38 23.68
C PHE A 283 4.91 20.83 24.51
N VAL A 284 4.84 22.13 24.76
CA VAL A 284 3.70 22.78 25.41
C VAL A 284 2.81 23.44 24.36
N TYR A 285 1.50 23.24 24.50
CA TYR A 285 0.50 23.72 23.54
C TYR A 285 -0.32 24.90 24.12
N PRO A 286 -0.66 25.91 23.31
CA PRO A 286 -1.38 27.09 23.77
C PRO A 286 -2.90 26.82 23.91
N VAL A 287 -3.44 27.07 25.10
CA VAL A 287 -4.89 26.96 25.39
C VAL A 287 -5.74 28.03 24.67
N SER A 288 -5.11 29.06 24.11
CA SER A 288 -5.72 30.08 23.25
C SER A 288 -4.63 30.86 22.50
N PRO A 289 -4.94 31.61 21.43
CA PRO A 289 -3.93 32.34 20.66
C PRO A 289 -3.07 33.32 21.46
N ALA A 290 -3.62 33.89 22.55
CA ALA A 290 -2.85 34.72 23.49
C ALA A 290 -1.74 33.96 24.26
N GLY A 291 -1.59 32.66 24.04
CA GLY A 291 -0.54 31.80 24.57
C GLY A 291 0.53 31.38 23.55
N GLU A 292 0.36 31.64 22.26
CA GLU A 292 1.24 31.12 21.19
C GLU A 292 2.70 31.56 21.37
N GLU A 293 2.98 32.86 21.49
CA GLU A 293 4.32 33.43 21.75
C GLU A 293 4.95 32.93 23.08
N ARG A 294 4.15 32.35 23.98
CA ARG A 294 4.66 31.66 25.18
C ARG A 294 4.99 30.20 24.91
N ALA A 295 4.13 29.50 24.19
CA ALA A 295 4.33 28.12 23.80
C ALA A 295 5.56 27.96 22.89
N GLU A 296 5.67 28.76 21.83
CA GLU A 296 6.78 28.74 20.86
C GLU A 296 8.15 28.89 21.54
N ARG A 297 8.29 29.85 22.46
CA ARG A 297 9.54 30.06 23.22
C ARG A 297 9.88 28.88 24.12
N PHE A 298 8.91 28.32 24.84
CA PHE A 298 9.14 27.12 25.64
C PHE A 298 9.46 25.91 24.75
N ASN A 299 8.85 25.79 23.57
CA ASN A 299 9.14 24.71 22.63
C ASN A 299 10.57 24.82 22.05
N ARG A 300 11.09 26.04 21.81
CA ARG A 300 12.53 26.25 21.51
C ARG A 300 13.44 25.89 22.69
N GLU A 301 13.03 26.14 23.93
CA GLU A 301 13.75 25.68 25.13
C GLU A 301 13.75 24.14 25.21
N VAL A 302 12.62 23.48 24.96
CA VAL A 302 12.50 22.01 24.88
C VAL A 302 13.44 21.42 23.82
N VAL A 303 13.44 21.95 22.59
CA VAL A 303 14.36 21.46 21.53
C VAL A 303 15.82 21.55 22.00
N ALA A 304 16.22 22.64 22.65
CA ALA A 304 17.57 22.83 23.17
C ALA A 304 17.96 21.87 24.32
N GLU A 305 16.99 21.24 24.98
CA GLU A 305 17.20 20.24 26.04
C GLU A 305 17.18 18.78 25.53
N THR A 306 16.51 18.47 24.41
CA THR A 306 16.39 17.10 23.83
C THR A 306 17.70 16.31 23.76
N VAL A 307 17.70 15.05 24.19
CA VAL A 307 18.80 14.10 23.96
C VAL A 307 18.51 13.22 22.74
N LEU A 308 19.49 12.49 22.22
CA LEU A 308 19.33 11.71 20.98
C LEU A 308 18.21 10.64 21.07
N SER A 309 17.96 10.08 22.25
CA SER A 309 16.84 9.14 22.46
C SER A 309 15.45 9.80 22.40
N ASN A 310 15.33 11.13 22.35
CA ASN A 310 14.06 11.79 22.05
C ASN A 310 13.75 11.87 20.54
N TRP A 311 14.66 11.38 19.68
CA TRP A 311 14.58 11.51 18.22
C TRP A 311 14.68 10.18 17.46
N MET A 312 15.09 9.10 18.12
CA MET A 312 15.42 7.82 17.47
C MET A 312 14.50 6.71 17.98
N PRO A 313 14.01 5.82 17.09
CA PRO A 313 13.24 4.65 17.50
C PRO A 313 14.05 3.73 18.42
N ASP A 314 13.36 3.13 19.38
CA ASP A 314 13.81 1.99 20.18
C ASP A 314 13.22 0.65 19.67
N PHE A 315 13.80 -0.46 20.10
CA PHE A 315 13.34 -1.83 19.85
C PHE A 315 13.42 -2.70 21.11
N VAL A 316 12.67 -3.81 21.09
CA VAL A 316 12.80 -4.93 22.02
C VAL A 316 12.81 -6.24 21.23
N LEU A 317 13.67 -7.18 21.63
CA LEU A 317 13.74 -8.55 21.13
C LEU A 317 13.42 -9.51 22.27
N GLU A 318 12.45 -10.39 22.07
CA GLU A 318 11.93 -11.35 23.04
C GLU A 318 12.05 -12.79 22.54
N SER A 319 12.16 -13.74 23.48
CA SER A 319 11.95 -15.16 23.22
C SER A 319 11.28 -15.82 24.42
N GLY A 320 10.17 -16.53 24.20
CA GLY A 320 9.39 -17.16 25.28
C GLY A 320 8.86 -16.19 26.35
N GLY A 321 8.68 -14.90 26.02
CA GLY A 321 8.29 -13.84 26.97
C GLY A 321 9.43 -13.29 27.84
N GLU A 322 10.69 -13.69 27.60
CA GLU A 322 11.87 -13.04 28.20
C GLU A 322 12.52 -12.08 27.20
N VAL A 323 12.78 -10.83 27.64
CA VAL A 323 13.53 -9.83 26.86
C VAL A 323 14.99 -10.28 26.74
N LEU A 324 15.43 -10.51 25.51
CA LEU A 324 16.81 -10.87 25.15
C LEU A 324 17.69 -9.65 24.89
N ALA A 325 17.12 -8.60 24.29
CA ALA A 325 17.80 -7.33 23.99
C ALA A 325 16.79 -6.17 23.87
N GLU A 326 17.23 -4.96 24.19
CA GLU A 326 16.44 -3.73 24.12
C GLU A 326 17.35 -2.53 23.81
N GLY A 327 16.77 -1.42 23.34
CA GLY A 327 17.43 -0.11 23.20
C GLY A 327 17.26 0.52 21.82
N GLN A 328 18.13 1.45 21.46
CA GLN A 328 17.99 2.24 20.23
C GLN A 328 18.14 1.36 18.98
N LEU A 329 17.16 1.43 18.08
CA LEU A 329 17.10 0.65 16.83
C LEU A 329 18.19 1.02 15.82
N ASN A 330 18.62 2.28 15.85
CA ASN A 330 19.64 2.83 14.95
C ASN A 330 20.82 3.35 15.77
N ALA A 331 22.03 2.87 15.47
CA ALA A 331 23.21 3.58 15.94
C ALA A 331 23.36 4.89 15.17
N CYS A 332 23.84 5.94 15.85
CA CYS A 332 23.92 7.29 15.28
C CYS A 332 24.87 7.43 14.07
N THR A 333 25.68 6.41 13.78
CA THR A 333 26.55 6.27 12.61
C THR A 333 25.85 5.69 11.39
N ASP A 334 24.73 5.02 11.62
CA ASP A 334 24.00 4.23 10.61
C ASP A 334 22.83 5.07 10.05
N VAL A 335 22.61 6.24 10.67
CA VAL A 335 21.71 7.32 10.22
C VAL A 335 22.42 8.21 9.21
N SER A 336 21.71 8.50 8.13
CA SER A 336 22.12 9.40 7.05
C SER A 336 21.05 10.47 6.79
N ARG A 337 21.36 11.47 5.97
CA ARG A 337 20.36 12.42 5.45
C ARG A 337 20.62 12.87 4.01
N PRO A 338 19.57 13.28 3.27
CA PRO A 338 19.72 14.12 2.07
C PRO A 338 20.31 15.50 2.42
N VAL A 339 20.76 16.25 1.41
CA VAL A 339 21.29 17.64 1.59
C VAL A 339 20.20 18.58 2.06
N GLU A 340 19.04 18.50 1.43
CA GLU A 340 17.82 19.25 1.76
C GLU A 340 17.07 18.54 2.90
N PHE A 341 16.15 19.26 3.56
CA PHE A 341 15.43 18.74 4.73
C PHE A 341 14.19 17.94 4.30
N ALA A 342 14.15 16.65 4.62
CA ALA A 342 13.08 15.72 4.24
C ALA A 342 12.15 15.32 5.42
N GLY A 343 12.10 16.14 6.48
CA GLY A 343 11.33 15.87 7.69
C GLY A 343 12.17 15.33 8.87
N PHE A 344 11.51 15.17 10.03
CA PHE A 344 12.11 14.56 11.23
C PHE A 344 11.84 13.05 11.35
N SER A 345 11.06 12.48 10.43
CA SER A 345 10.80 11.04 10.38
C SER A 345 12.10 10.27 10.12
N THR A 346 12.30 9.18 10.84
CA THR A 346 13.40 8.24 10.61
C THR A 346 12.88 7.04 9.84
N LEU A 347 13.24 6.96 8.57
CA LEU A 347 13.12 5.75 7.76
C LEU A 347 14.23 4.78 8.16
N THR A 348 13.89 3.53 8.49
CA THR A 348 14.85 2.48 8.84
C THR A 348 14.66 1.26 7.96
N VAL A 349 15.75 0.75 7.37
CA VAL A 349 15.80 -0.56 6.71
C VAL A 349 16.39 -1.58 7.69
N LEU A 350 15.57 -2.53 8.14
CA LEU A 350 16.00 -3.68 8.94
C LEU A 350 16.51 -4.77 8.02
N THR A 351 17.70 -5.32 8.29
CA THR A 351 18.24 -6.48 7.59
C THR A 351 18.06 -7.73 8.45
N VAL A 352 17.18 -8.65 8.02
CA VAL A 352 16.80 -9.87 8.75
C VAL A 352 17.11 -11.11 7.89
N PRO A 353 18.25 -11.79 8.11
CA PRO A 353 18.60 -13.01 7.39
C PRO A 353 17.71 -14.19 7.77
N LEU A 354 17.06 -14.80 6.78
CA LEU A 354 16.05 -15.84 6.98
C LEU A 354 16.67 -17.25 7.11
N ASP A 355 18.00 -17.35 7.10
CA ASP A 355 18.75 -18.60 7.24
C ASP A 355 18.96 -19.01 8.70
N ARG A 356 18.86 -18.07 9.64
CA ARG A 356 19.22 -18.23 11.07
C ARG A 356 18.15 -17.62 12.00
N PRO A 357 18.16 -17.94 13.31
CA PRO A 357 17.18 -17.38 14.24
C PRO A 357 17.19 -15.85 14.26
N LEU A 358 16.02 -15.27 14.54
CA LEU A 358 15.83 -13.83 14.66
C LEU A 358 16.71 -13.27 15.78
N ALA A 359 17.25 -12.07 15.55
CA ALA A 359 18.14 -11.37 16.45
C ALA A 359 17.95 -9.86 16.29
N ALA A 360 18.66 -9.06 17.10
CA ALA A 360 18.71 -7.61 16.91
C ALA A 360 19.17 -7.31 15.46
N PRO A 361 18.42 -6.51 14.69
CA PRO A 361 18.63 -6.36 13.25
C PRO A 361 19.89 -5.54 12.96
N ALA A 362 20.52 -5.79 11.80
CA ALA A 362 21.46 -4.83 11.23
C ALA A 362 20.66 -3.74 10.50
N THR A 363 20.81 -2.49 10.92
CA THR A 363 19.97 -1.37 10.45
C THR A 363 20.74 -0.38 9.57
N THR A 364 19.99 0.39 8.78
CA THR A 364 20.49 1.55 8.03
C THR A 364 19.35 2.54 7.91
N ALA A 365 19.58 3.80 8.24
CA ALA A 365 18.49 4.76 8.43
C ALA A 365 18.72 6.10 7.72
N VAL A 366 17.62 6.80 7.45
CA VAL A 366 17.57 8.09 6.76
C VAL A 366 16.62 9.02 7.49
N LEU A 367 17.04 10.27 7.71
CA LEU A 367 16.14 11.35 8.13
C LEU A 367 15.29 11.82 6.93
N ALA A 368 14.22 11.06 6.64
CA ALA A 368 13.23 11.32 5.62
C ALA A 368 11.96 10.47 5.84
N GLU A 369 10.82 10.88 5.29
CA GLU A 369 9.57 10.09 5.31
C GLU A 369 9.41 9.26 4.02
N GLY A 370 9.62 7.94 4.12
CA GLY A 370 9.48 7.01 2.99
C GLY A 370 8.03 6.62 2.70
N SER A 371 7.59 6.82 1.45
CA SER A 371 6.24 6.53 0.98
C SER A 371 6.12 5.26 0.13
N THR A 372 7.21 4.82 -0.51
CA THR A 372 7.20 3.69 -1.45
C THR A 372 8.57 3.03 -1.53
N VAL A 373 8.59 1.69 -1.65
CA VAL A 373 9.80 0.85 -1.64
C VAL A 373 9.83 -0.03 -2.88
N TYR A 374 10.96 -0.02 -3.58
CA TYR A 374 11.30 -0.90 -4.70
C TYR A 374 12.59 -1.69 -4.38
N ALA A 375 12.74 -2.90 -4.92
CA ALA A 375 14.03 -3.61 -4.87
C ALA A 375 14.24 -4.45 -6.13
N GLY A 376 15.45 -4.34 -6.68
CA GLY A 376 16.02 -5.29 -7.64
C GLY A 376 16.99 -6.26 -6.93
N HIS A 377 17.85 -6.93 -7.71
CA HIS A 377 18.79 -7.92 -7.19
C HIS A 377 19.97 -7.32 -6.40
N GLU A 378 20.44 -6.14 -6.78
CA GLU A 378 21.61 -5.49 -6.15
C GLU A 378 21.22 -4.28 -5.28
N ASN A 379 20.12 -3.60 -5.62
CA ASN A 379 19.72 -2.34 -5.02
C ASN A 379 18.28 -2.37 -4.47
N LEU A 380 18.09 -1.75 -3.31
CA LEU A 380 16.79 -1.34 -2.79
C LEU A 380 16.68 0.18 -2.90
N TYR A 381 15.49 0.68 -3.26
CA TYR A 381 15.20 2.10 -3.39
C TYR A 381 14.00 2.45 -2.53
N VAL A 382 14.08 3.58 -1.82
CA VAL A 382 12.93 4.18 -1.13
C VAL A 382 12.73 5.59 -1.64
N THR A 383 11.48 5.95 -1.93
CA THR A 383 11.11 7.30 -2.37
C THR A 383 10.44 8.08 -1.24
N THR A 384 10.69 9.38 -1.21
CA THR A 384 10.22 10.32 -0.18
C THR A 384 9.66 11.55 -0.88
N ASN A 385 8.50 12.06 -0.43
CA ASN A 385 7.92 13.27 -1.01
C ASN A 385 8.65 14.52 -0.51
N ALA A 386 8.69 15.59 -1.31
CA ALA A 386 9.19 16.88 -0.85
C ALA A 386 8.46 17.34 0.43
N TRP A 387 9.22 17.76 1.45
CA TRP A 387 8.63 18.27 2.70
C TRP A 387 8.07 19.68 2.47
N VAL A 388 6.74 19.80 2.55
CA VAL A 388 6.02 21.08 2.42
C VAL A 388 5.82 21.69 3.81
N ASP A 389 6.20 22.96 3.97
CA ASP A 389 6.01 23.69 5.21
C ASP A 389 4.52 24.05 5.44
N PRO A 390 3.92 23.74 6.62
CA PRO A 390 2.52 24.06 6.92
C PRO A 390 2.17 25.55 6.85
N GLU A 391 3.09 26.48 7.14
CA GLU A 391 2.84 27.92 6.95
C GLU A 391 2.72 28.30 5.47
N GLU A 392 3.34 27.52 4.57
CA GLU A 392 3.24 27.72 3.13
C GLU A 392 1.95 27.14 2.54
N MET A 393 1.36 26.11 3.17
CA MET A 393 0.04 25.61 2.80
C MET A 393 -1.11 26.57 3.19
N ALA A 394 -0.87 27.50 4.12
CA ALA A 394 -1.86 28.48 4.55
C ALA A 394 -2.05 29.66 3.57
N ASP A 395 -1.18 29.79 2.55
CA ASP A 395 -1.26 30.81 1.50
C ASP A 395 -1.66 30.17 0.16
N GLU A 396 -2.86 30.48 -0.34
CA GLU A 396 -3.39 29.97 -1.61
C GLU A 396 -2.45 30.21 -2.81
N SER A 397 -1.62 31.27 -2.76
CA SER A 397 -0.63 31.58 -3.81
C SER A 397 0.65 30.74 -3.72
N ARG A 398 0.95 30.17 -2.55
CA ARG A 398 2.08 29.24 -2.33
C ARG A 398 1.67 27.79 -2.54
N VAL A 399 0.42 27.43 -2.26
CA VAL A 399 -0.15 26.12 -2.65
C VAL A 399 -0.05 25.90 -4.18
N ALA A 400 -0.28 26.93 -4.99
CA ALA A 400 -0.06 26.85 -6.43
C ALA A 400 1.43 26.59 -6.79
N TRP A 401 2.35 27.33 -6.17
CA TRP A 401 3.80 27.17 -6.38
C TRP A 401 4.31 25.77 -6.01
N TRP A 402 3.73 25.14 -4.97
CA TRP A 402 4.05 23.77 -4.57
C TRP A 402 3.45 22.70 -5.48
N ASN A 403 2.31 22.96 -6.14
CA ASN A 403 1.81 22.07 -7.20
C ASN A 403 2.74 22.11 -8.42
N ASP A 404 3.15 23.31 -8.85
CA ASP A 404 4.08 23.53 -9.98
C ASP A 404 5.48 22.89 -9.76
N ARG A 405 5.78 22.46 -8.52
CA ARG A 405 7.10 21.98 -8.07
C ARG A 405 7.01 20.81 -7.09
N TRP A 406 6.00 19.95 -7.24
CA TRP A 406 5.96 18.72 -6.47
C TRP A 406 7.06 17.80 -6.99
N ASP A 407 8.08 17.53 -6.17
CA ASP A 407 9.21 16.66 -6.50
C ASP A 407 9.22 15.42 -5.57
N THR A 408 9.72 14.30 -6.09
CA THR A 408 9.99 13.09 -5.31
C THR A 408 11.49 12.86 -5.18
N ALA A 409 11.99 12.79 -3.94
CA ALA A 409 13.36 12.38 -3.67
C ALA A 409 13.48 10.84 -3.64
N VAL A 410 14.65 10.35 -4.03
CA VAL A 410 14.96 8.92 -4.18
C VAL A 410 16.21 8.60 -3.38
N HIS A 411 16.19 7.48 -2.66
CA HIS A 411 17.28 6.99 -1.81
C HIS A 411 17.66 5.57 -2.23
N GLN A 412 18.92 5.35 -2.64
CA GLN A 412 19.45 4.06 -3.08
C GLN A 412 20.25 3.38 -1.97
N PHE A 413 20.03 2.07 -1.80
CA PHE A 413 20.71 1.21 -0.84
C PHE A 413 21.24 -0.05 -1.54
N ASP A 414 22.48 -0.45 -1.22
CA ASP A 414 23.04 -1.76 -1.57
C ASP A 414 22.42 -2.85 -0.68
N VAL A 415 22.01 -3.96 -1.30
CA VAL A 415 21.46 -5.15 -0.61
C VAL A 415 22.17 -6.45 -0.97
N THR A 416 23.36 -6.37 -1.59
CA THR A 416 24.13 -7.52 -2.08
C THR A 416 24.75 -8.37 -0.97
N ASP A 417 25.10 -7.77 0.18
CA ASP A 417 25.48 -8.50 1.39
C ASP A 417 24.21 -8.96 2.13
N PRO A 418 23.96 -10.27 2.31
CA PRO A 418 22.78 -10.74 3.05
C PRO A 418 22.76 -10.28 4.51
N ALA A 419 23.92 -10.01 5.12
CA ALA A 419 24.02 -9.62 6.53
C ALA A 419 23.89 -8.11 6.77
N ALA A 420 23.83 -7.27 5.73
CA ALA A 420 23.83 -5.82 5.84
C ALA A 420 22.94 -5.13 4.79
N THR A 421 22.75 -3.83 4.99
CA THR A 421 22.30 -2.89 3.96
C THR A 421 23.31 -1.74 3.96
N THR A 422 23.48 -1.00 2.86
CA THR A 422 24.37 0.17 2.85
C THR A 422 23.79 1.27 2.00
N TYR A 423 23.59 2.46 2.57
CA TYR A 423 23.14 3.62 1.80
C TYR A 423 24.20 4.02 0.76
N LEU A 424 23.79 4.18 -0.50
CA LEU A 424 24.67 4.50 -1.63
C LEU A 424 24.54 5.94 -2.11
N ALA A 425 23.34 6.39 -2.49
CA ALA A 425 23.16 7.63 -3.24
C ALA A 425 21.76 8.24 -3.08
N SER A 426 21.60 9.51 -3.45
CA SER A 426 20.30 10.18 -3.55
C SER A 426 20.11 10.94 -4.86
N GLY A 427 18.86 11.04 -5.31
CA GLY A 427 18.45 11.89 -6.42
C GLY A 427 17.08 12.49 -6.18
N VAL A 428 16.60 13.29 -7.13
CA VAL A 428 15.26 13.89 -7.15
C VAL A 428 14.71 13.78 -8.56
N VAL A 429 13.43 13.44 -8.68
CA VAL A 429 12.67 13.46 -9.94
C VAL A 429 11.43 14.34 -9.78
N PRO A 430 11.02 15.09 -10.82
CA PRO A 430 9.81 15.90 -10.75
C PRO A 430 8.55 15.04 -10.76
N GLY A 431 7.50 15.55 -10.13
CA GLY A 431 6.21 14.88 -9.97
C GLY A 431 6.13 13.91 -8.79
N HIS A 432 4.98 13.25 -8.68
CA HIS A 432 4.70 12.18 -7.71
C HIS A 432 4.60 10.82 -8.41
N LEU A 433 4.98 9.75 -7.70
CA LEU A 433 4.80 8.36 -8.13
C LEU A 433 3.33 7.92 -7.96
N LEU A 434 2.94 6.84 -8.65
CA LEU A 434 1.71 6.11 -8.37
C LEU A 434 1.91 5.10 -7.23
N ASN A 435 2.97 4.29 -7.31
CA ASN A 435 3.21 3.11 -6.47
C ASN A 435 4.65 2.58 -6.68
N GLN A 436 4.99 1.41 -6.12
CA GLN A 436 6.33 0.81 -6.29
C GLN A 436 6.69 0.39 -7.72
N PHE A 437 5.73 0.39 -8.65
CA PHE A 437 5.88 -0.07 -10.03
C PHE A 437 6.03 1.09 -11.03
N SER A 438 5.86 2.31 -10.52
CA SER A 438 6.51 3.49 -11.06
C SER A 438 8.04 3.37 -11.08
N LEU A 439 8.66 2.41 -10.38
CA LEU A 439 10.11 2.20 -10.31
C LEU A 439 10.53 0.90 -11.03
N SER A 440 11.65 0.92 -11.75
CA SER A 440 12.32 -0.29 -12.26
C SER A 440 13.82 -0.05 -12.51
N GLU A 441 14.67 -1.00 -12.08
CA GLU A 441 16.09 -1.03 -12.41
C GLU A 441 16.34 -1.82 -13.72
N HIS A 442 17.19 -1.29 -14.60
CA HIS A 442 17.64 -2.00 -15.80
C HIS A 442 19.04 -1.57 -16.23
N GLU A 443 19.93 -2.53 -16.50
CA GLU A 443 21.34 -2.32 -16.86
C GLU A 443 22.05 -1.22 -16.02
N GLY A 444 21.83 -1.23 -14.70
CA GLY A 444 22.43 -0.27 -13.75
C GLY A 444 21.79 1.12 -13.71
N HIS A 445 20.68 1.34 -14.41
CA HIS A 445 19.91 2.58 -14.41
C HIS A 445 18.59 2.39 -13.65
N LEU A 446 18.23 3.34 -12.80
CA LEU A 446 16.88 3.41 -12.21
C LEU A 446 15.96 4.19 -13.15
N ARG A 447 14.75 3.68 -13.38
CA ARG A 447 13.73 4.28 -14.24
C ARG A 447 12.51 4.58 -13.37
N VAL A 448 12.03 5.82 -13.42
CA VAL A 448 10.99 6.33 -12.53
C VAL A 448 9.89 7.02 -13.35
N ALA A 449 8.66 6.55 -13.23
CA ALA A 449 7.47 7.15 -13.82
C ALA A 449 6.75 8.06 -12.81
N THR A 450 6.41 9.29 -13.21
CA THR A 450 5.76 10.28 -12.34
C THR A 450 4.68 11.07 -13.07
N THR A 451 3.74 11.64 -12.31
CA THR A 451 2.82 12.68 -12.78
C THR A 451 3.22 14.03 -12.17
N THR A 452 3.30 15.10 -12.96
CA THR A 452 3.52 16.46 -12.43
C THR A 452 2.28 16.99 -11.69
N GLY A 453 2.46 18.05 -10.91
CA GLY A 453 1.41 18.54 -10.00
C GLY A 453 1.42 17.83 -8.65
N GLY A 454 0.82 18.47 -7.64
CA GLY A 454 0.55 17.82 -6.36
C GLY A 454 -0.58 16.79 -6.50
N PRO A 455 -0.50 15.60 -5.86
CA PRO A 455 -1.42 14.47 -6.05
C PRO A 455 -2.89 14.74 -5.68
N TRP A 456 -3.15 15.88 -5.04
CA TRP A 456 -4.43 16.27 -4.43
C TRP A 456 -5.50 16.74 -5.43
N ARG A 457 -5.11 17.05 -6.69
CA ARG A 457 -6.02 17.54 -7.75
C ARG A 457 -5.57 17.07 -9.13
N PHE A 458 -6.53 16.93 -10.03
CA PHE A 458 -6.26 16.98 -11.46
C PHE A 458 -6.02 18.44 -11.84
N ASP A 459 -4.78 18.78 -12.19
CA ASP A 459 -4.49 20.02 -12.91
C ASP A 459 -4.82 19.85 -14.41
N GLU A 460 -4.96 20.95 -15.14
CA GLU A 460 -5.11 20.89 -16.61
C GLU A 460 -3.74 20.91 -17.32
N ASP A 461 -2.71 21.45 -16.67
CA ASP A 461 -1.33 21.47 -17.18
C ASP A 461 -0.47 20.28 -16.69
N ALA A 462 -1.03 19.38 -15.86
CA ALA A 462 -0.35 18.15 -15.41
C ALA A 462 0.03 17.24 -16.61
N GLU A 463 1.15 16.54 -16.50
CA GLU A 463 1.60 15.54 -17.48
C GLU A 463 2.34 14.38 -16.81
N SER A 464 2.29 13.22 -17.44
CA SER A 464 3.00 12.02 -17.02
C SER A 464 4.33 11.87 -17.76
N MET A 465 5.35 11.37 -17.08
CA MET A 465 6.70 11.23 -17.63
C MET A 465 7.43 9.99 -17.11
N VAL A 466 8.48 9.58 -17.83
CA VAL A 466 9.49 8.62 -17.36
C VAL A 466 10.85 9.30 -17.34
N THR A 467 11.51 9.27 -16.18
CA THR A 467 12.86 9.78 -15.94
C THR A 467 13.82 8.62 -15.71
N VAL A 468 15.02 8.69 -16.29
CA VAL A 468 16.09 7.69 -16.15
C VAL A 468 17.25 8.30 -15.38
N LEU A 469 17.69 7.60 -14.35
CA LEU A 469 18.72 7.99 -13.39
C LEU A 469 19.90 7.02 -13.45
N ALA A 470 21.13 7.53 -13.33
CA ALA A 470 22.34 6.74 -13.15
C ALA A 470 23.09 7.18 -11.89
N ARG A 471 23.68 6.24 -11.13
CA ARG A 471 24.48 6.58 -9.94
C ARG A 471 25.84 7.17 -10.34
N ASN A 472 26.16 8.31 -9.76
CA ASN A 472 27.43 9.02 -9.87
C ASN A 472 28.01 9.27 -8.46
N ASP A 473 28.94 8.42 -8.02
CA ASP A 473 29.40 8.30 -6.63
C ASP A 473 28.24 8.20 -5.61
N ALA A 474 27.80 9.35 -5.07
CA ALA A 474 26.77 9.48 -4.03
C ALA A 474 25.51 10.25 -4.49
N THR A 475 25.38 10.55 -5.78
CA THR A 475 24.16 11.10 -6.39
C THR A 475 23.54 10.11 -7.39
N LEU A 476 22.23 10.24 -7.62
CA LEU A 476 21.50 9.68 -8.75
C LEU A 476 21.25 10.83 -9.72
N ASP A 477 22.02 10.88 -10.81
CA ASP A 477 21.96 11.94 -11.80
C ASP A 477 20.96 11.58 -12.91
N VAL A 478 20.13 12.54 -13.35
CA VAL A 478 19.22 12.34 -14.48
C VAL A 478 20.04 12.25 -15.77
N VAL A 479 19.93 11.11 -16.47
CA VAL A 479 20.62 10.86 -17.75
C VAL A 479 19.69 10.97 -18.97
N GLY A 480 18.39 10.78 -18.79
CA GLY A 480 17.37 10.91 -19.83
C GLY A 480 15.97 11.10 -19.25
N GLN A 481 15.06 11.72 -20.00
CA GLN A 481 13.68 11.96 -19.57
C GLN A 481 12.75 12.12 -20.78
N VAL A 482 11.52 11.62 -20.67
CA VAL A 482 10.45 11.82 -21.66
C VAL A 482 9.11 12.07 -20.97
N GLY A 483 8.41 13.14 -21.39
CA GLY A 483 7.12 13.59 -20.83
C GLY A 483 5.99 13.58 -21.85
N ASP A 484 5.15 14.61 -21.85
CA ASP A 484 4.01 14.83 -22.76
C ASP A 484 2.88 13.76 -22.73
N MET A 485 2.97 12.71 -21.90
CA MET A 485 1.93 11.69 -21.78
C MET A 485 0.75 12.18 -20.92
N GLY A 486 -0.49 11.88 -21.32
CA GLY A 486 -1.67 12.10 -20.49
C GLY A 486 -1.86 13.53 -20.00
N ARG A 487 -1.76 14.54 -20.87
CA ARG A 487 -1.93 15.96 -20.47
C ARG A 487 -3.30 16.21 -19.84
N GLY A 488 -3.29 16.74 -18.61
CA GLY A 488 -4.45 16.94 -17.77
C GLY A 488 -5.00 15.66 -17.13
N GLU A 489 -4.24 14.56 -17.15
CA GLU A 489 -4.53 13.26 -16.54
C GLU A 489 -3.44 12.88 -15.54
N ARG A 490 -3.60 11.72 -14.88
CA ARG A 490 -2.56 11.11 -14.02
C ARG A 490 -2.31 9.66 -14.40
N ILE A 491 -1.16 9.13 -14.03
CA ILE A 491 -0.84 7.69 -14.15
C ILE A 491 -1.85 6.85 -13.32
N PHE A 492 -2.34 5.76 -13.90
CA PHE A 492 -3.20 4.74 -13.27
C PHE A 492 -2.55 3.34 -13.25
N ALA A 493 -1.64 3.04 -14.18
CA ALA A 493 -0.74 1.89 -14.09
C ALA A 493 0.59 2.14 -14.83
N VAL A 494 1.63 1.43 -14.41
CA VAL A 494 2.95 1.42 -15.07
C VAL A 494 3.42 -0.03 -15.14
N ARG A 495 4.11 -0.42 -16.23
CA ARG A 495 4.82 -1.70 -16.30
C ARG A 495 6.10 -1.59 -17.11
N TYR A 496 7.21 -1.97 -16.52
CA TYR A 496 8.49 -2.14 -17.21
C TYR A 496 8.70 -3.59 -17.67
N VAL A 497 9.21 -3.77 -18.89
CA VAL A 497 9.58 -5.06 -19.51
C VAL A 497 10.82 -4.88 -20.39
N GLY A 498 11.99 -5.30 -19.91
CA GLY A 498 13.26 -5.05 -20.63
C GLY A 498 13.44 -3.56 -20.93
N ASP A 499 13.73 -3.23 -22.20
CA ASP A 499 13.88 -1.87 -22.72
C ASP A 499 12.59 -1.04 -22.77
N VAL A 500 11.42 -1.60 -22.49
CA VAL A 500 10.12 -0.93 -22.70
C VAL A 500 9.43 -0.59 -21.38
N ALA A 501 8.78 0.57 -21.33
CA ALA A 501 7.75 0.87 -20.34
C ALA A 501 6.38 1.05 -20.99
N TYR A 502 5.36 0.51 -20.33
CA TYR A 502 3.96 0.73 -20.62
C TYR A 502 3.40 1.65 -19.54
N VAL A 503 2.77 2.76 -19.94
CA VAL A 503 2.22 3.77 -19.02
C VAL A 503 0.76 3.98 -19.38
N VAL A 504 -0.12 3.91 -18.40
CA VAL A 504 -1.56 4.12 -18.55
C VAL A 504 -1.93 5.37 -17.76
N THR A 505 -2.63 6.31 -18.41
CA THR A 505 -3.14 7.53 -17.76
C THR A 505 -4.66 7.59 -17.88
N PHE A 506 -5.34 8.28 -16.97
CA PHE A 506 -6.80 8.39 -17.05
C PHE A 506 -7.39 9.66 -16.42
N ARG A 507 -8.26 10.32 -17.20
CA ARG A 507 -9.28 11.27 -16.71
C ARG A 507 -10.69 10.86 -17.14
N GLN A 508 -10.86 10.36 -18.38
CA GLN A 508 -12.16 9.88 -18.92
C GLN A 508 -12.05 8.72 -19.94
N THR A 509 -10.90 8.50 -20.56
CA THR A 509 -10.63 7.45 -21.56
C THR A 509 -9.12 7.21 -21.55
N ASP A 510 -8.68 5.97 -21.37
CA ASP A 510 -7.28 5.61 -21.12
C ASP A 510 -6.45 5.52 -22.42
N PRO A 511 -5.45 6.40 -22.62
CA PRO A 511 -4.32 6.12 -23.51
C PRO A 511 -3.29 5.20 -22.85
N PHE A 512 -3.25 3.95 -23.30
CA PHE A 512 -2.12 3.06 -23.09
C PHE A 512 -0.94 3.53 -23.94
N TYR A 513 0.09 4.08 -23.30
CA TYR A 513 1.33 4.51 -23.93
C TYR A 513 2.38 3.40 -23.94
N THR A 514 3.21 3.43 -24.99
CA THR A 514 4.42 2.61 -25.13
C THR A 514 5.64 3.54 -25.17
N VAL A 515 6.63 3.26 -24.33
CA VAL A 515 7.83 4.09 -24.17
C VAL A 515 9.07 3.22 -24.37
N ASP A 516 9.91 3.61 -25.33
CA ASP A 516 11.19 3.01 -25.64
C ASP A 516 12.29 3.64 -24.78
N LEU A 517 12.96 2.81 -23.98
CA LEU A 517 14.02 3.18 -23.04
C LEU A 517 15.34 2.48 -23.38
N SER A 518 15.48 1.93 -24.61
CA SER A 518 16.67 1.21 -25.08
C SER A 518 17.92 2.10 -25.22
N ASP A 519 17.73 3.42 -25.39
CA ASP A 519 18.75 4.43 -25.09
C ASP A 519 18.35 5.15 -23.78
N PRO A 520 19.01 4.86 -22.64
CA PRO A 520 18.68 5.49 -21.36
C PRO A 520 18.95 7.00 -21.34
N THR A 521 19.68 7.54 -22.33
CA THR A 521 19.93 8.98 -22.48
C THR A 521 18.96 9.68 -23.44
N ALA A 522 18.20 8.92 -24.22
CA ALA A 522 17.22 9.43 -25.18
C ALA A 522 15.94 8.58 -25.22
N PRO A 523 15.19 8.47 -24.10
CA PRO A 523 13.92 7.74 -24.06
C PRO A 523 12.84 8.42 -24.92
N VAL A 524 11.94 7.64 -25.53
CA VAL A 524 10.94 8.13 -26.51
C VAL A 524 9.59 7.44 -26.36
N VAL A 525 8.50 8.21 -26.29
CA VAL A 525 7.13 7.69 -26.46
C VAL A 525 6.93 7.30 -27.93
N ARG A 526 6.55 6.03 -28.17
CA ARG A 526 6.44 5.43 -29.51
C ARG A 526 5.01 5.46 -30.03
N GLY A 527 4.07 4.95 -29.24
CA GLY A 527 2.67 4.80 -29.63
C GLY A 527 1.69 5.02 -28.46
N GLU A 528 0.45 5.35 -28.83
CA GLU A 528 -0.67 5.67 -27.94
C GLU A 528 -1.91 4.89 -28.41
N LEU A 529 -2.47 4.03 -27.55
CA LEU A 529 -3.70 3.27 -27.81
C LEU A 529 -4.82 3.72 -26.86
N LYS A 530 -5.85 4.39 -27.39
CA LYS A 530 -6.98 4.86 -26.58
C LYS A 530 -8.08 3.81 -26.46
N ILE A 531 -8.38 3.36 -25.24
CA ILE A 531 -9.45 2.42 -24.91
C ILE A 531 -10.48 3.04 -23.96
N THR A 532 -11.71 2.52 -23.96
CA THR A 532 -12.70 2.84 -22.91
C THR A 532 -12.32 2.16 -21.60
N GLY A 533 -12.69 2.76 -20.47
CA GLY A 533 -12.21 2.30 -19.16
C GLY A 533 -10.78 2.74 -18.87
N TYR A 534 -10.13 2.03 -17.95
CA TYR A 534 -8.70 2.12 -17.68
C TYR A 534 -8.12 0.76 -17.28
N SER A 535 -6.83 0.56 -17.53
CA SER A 535 -6.07 -0.56 -16.93
C SER A 535 -5.45 -0.12 -15.60
N GLY A 536 -5.97 -0.64 -14.50
CA GLY A 536 -5.44 -0.39 -13.16
C GLY A 536 -4.19 -1.20 -12.82
N TYR A 537 -4.00 -2.31 -13.53
CA TYR A 537 -2.96 -3.29 -13.29
C TYR A 537 -2.43 -3.84 -14.63
N LEU A 538 -1.11 -3.96 -14.78
CA LEU A 538 -0.45 -4.40 -16.01
C LEU A 538 0.50 -5.60 -15.76
N HIS A 539 0.24 -6.73 -16.43
CA HIS A 539 1.00 -7.97 -16.28
C HIS A 539 1.46 -8.55 -17.64
N PRO A 540 2.78 -8.58 -17.93
CA PRO A 540 3.34 -9.19 -19.12
C PRO A 540 3.17 -10.70 -19.09
N ILE A 541 2.64 -11.25 -20.19
CA ILE A 541 2.48 -12.69 -20.41
C ILE A 541 3.45 -13.23 -21.48
N GLY A 542 4.24 -12.34 -22.08
CA GLY A 542 5.23 -12.61 -23.11
C GLY A 542 6.12 -11.39 -23.32
N PRO A 543 7.00 -11.41 -24.34
CA PRO A 543 7.79 -10.23 -24.69
C PRO A 543 6.91 -9.16 -25.34
N ASP A 544 6.00 -9.60 -26.23
CA ASP A 544 5.18 -8.76 -27.08
C ASP A 544 3.71 -8.64 -26.60
N ARG A 545 3.36 -9.16 -25.41
CA ARG A 545 1.97 -9.23 -24.93
C ARG A 545 1.82 -8.94 -23.44
N VAL A 546 0.84 -8.09 -23.12
CA VAL A 546 0.53 -7.60 -21.75
C VAL A 546 -0.97 -7.72 -21.49
N LEU A 547 -1.35 -8.15 -20.29
CA LEU A 547 -2.71 -8.07 -19.78
C LEU A 547 -2.89 -6.78 -18.96
N GLY A 548 -3.91 -6.00 -19.29
CA GLY A 548 -4.45 -4.95 -18.43
C GLY A 548 -5.67 -5.45 -17.66
N ILE A 549 -5.66 -5.36 -16.33
CA ILE A 549 -6.84 -5.58 -15.47
C ILE A 549 -7.26 -4.22 -14.89
N GLY A 550 -8.56 -3.93 -14.85
CA GLY A 550 -9.07 -2.64 -14.38
C GLY A 550 -10.59 -2.52 -14.52
N GLN A 551 -11.07 -1.33 -14.90
CA GLN A 551 -12.50 -1.03 -15.04
C GLN A 551 -12.89 -0.67 -16.47
N GLU A 552 -14.05 -1.13 -16.94
CA GLU A 552 -14.70 -0.62 -18.16
C GLU A 552 -15.52 0.65 -17.85
N ALA A 553 -15.49 1.66 -18.73
CA ALA A 553 -16.18 2.93 -18.53
C ALA A 553 -16.98 3.39 -19.74
N THR A 554 -17.97 4.27 -19.52
CA THR A 554 -18.64 4.98 -20.62
C THR A 554 -17.74 6.09 -21.19
N ALA A 555 -18.08 6.64 -22.35
CA ALA A 555 -17.32 7.73 -22.99
C ALA A 555 -17.25 9.03 -22.16
N GLU A 556 -18.08 9.14 -21.11
CA GLU A 556 -18.07 10.21 -20.12
C GLU A 556 -17.20 9.89 -18.88
N GLY A 557 -16.39 8.82 -18.92
CA GLY A 557 -15.49 8.39 -17.85
C GLY A 557 -16.14 7.61 -16.71
N ARG A 558 -17.44 7.29 -16.78
CA ARG A 558 -18.15 6.62 -15.68
C ARG A 558 -17.94 5.11 -15.72
N THR A 559 -17.32 4.55 -14.67
CA THR A 559 -17.08 3.10 -14.51
C THR A 559 -18.37 2.26 -14.54
N THR A 560 -18.23 1.02 -14.99
CA THR A 560 -19.35 0.09 -15.26
C THR A 560 -19.12 -1.35 -14.78
N GLY A 561 -17.89 -1.73 -14.41
CA GLY A 561 -17.51 -3.05 -13.88
C GLY A 561 -16.14 -3.52 -14.40
N THR A 562 -15.64 -4.61 -13.82
CA THR A 562 -14.28 -5.15 -14.07
C THR A 562 -14.03 -5.48 -15.55
N LYS A 563 -12.83 -5.13 -16.03
CA LYS A 563 -12.32 -5.33 -17.40
C LYS A 563 -10.97 -6.06 -17.37
N VAL A 564 -10.75 -6.93 -18.34
CA VAL A 564 -9.44 -7.52 -18.65
C VAL A 564 -9.18 -7.38 -20.15
N THR A 565 -8.09 -6.73 -20.54
CA THR A 565 -7.70 -6.46 -21.93
C THR A 565 -6.37 -7.13 -22.24
N LEU A 566 -6.27 -7.82 -23.37
CA LEU A 566 -5.03 -8.38 -23.89
C LEU A 566 -4.46 -7.45 -24.96
N PHE A 567 -3.29 -6.88 -24.72
CA PHE A 567 -2.57 -6.02 -25.65
C PHE A 567 -1.49 -6.78 -26.42
N ASP A 568 -1.31 -6.43 -27.69
CA ASP A 568 -0.14 -6.73 -28.51
C ASP A 568 0.70 -5.45 -28.66
N VAL A 569 1.98 -5.60 -28.34
CA VAL A 569 3.00 -4.54 -28.31
C VAL A 569 4.25 -4.95 -29.10
N SER A 570 4.13 -5.93 -30.01
CA SER A 570 5.19 -6.31 -30.98
C SER A 570 5.61 -5.18 -31.93
N ASP A 571 4.75 -4.18 -32.11
CA ASP A 571 5.05 -2.91 -32.78
C ASP A 571 4.73 -1.76 -31.82
N LEU A 572 5.77 -1.16 -31.22
CA LEU A 572 5.62 -0.05 -30.29
C LEU A 572 5.08 1.22 -30.95
N ASP A 573 5.20 1.38 -32.27
CA ASP A 573 4.59 2.53 -32.97
C ASP A 573 3.07 2.31 -33.24
N ALA A 574 2.56 1.09 -33.01
CA ALA A 574 1.18 0.70 -33.27
C ALA A 574 0.61 -0.35 -32.27
N PRO A 575 0.66 -0.10 -30.94
CA PRO A 575 0.07 -1.00 -29.95
C PRO A 575 -1.44 -1.18 -30.19
N ARG A 576 -1.95 -2.39 -29.92
CA ARG A 576 -3.35 -2.77 -30.21
C ARG A 576 -3.94 -3.70 -29.17
N ASP A 577 -5.25 -3.62 -28.94
CA ASP A 577 -5.99 -4.67 -28.24
C ASP A 577 -6.22 -5.87 -29.18
N LEU A 578 -6.04 -7.07 -28.64
CA LEU A 578 -6.39 -8.34 -29.31
C LEU A 578 -7.75 -8.85 -28.86
N ALA A 579 -8.00 -8.79 -27.55
CA ALA A 579 -9.23 -9.28 -26.93
C ALA A 579 -9.54 -8.50 -25.64
N THR A 580 -10.82 -8.40 -25.33
CA THR A 580 -11.32 -7.86 -24.06
C THR A 580 -12.33 -8.84 -23.45
N TRP A 581 -12.16 -9.16 -22.18
CA TRP A 581 -13.22 -9.68 -21.32
C TRP A 581 -13.72 -8.54 -20.40
N SER A 582 -15.03 -8.50 -20.11
CA SER A 582 -15.62 -7.46 -19.27
C SER A 582 -16.87 -7.97 -18.56
N MET A 583 -17.03 -7.62 -17.29
CA MET A 583 -18.25 -7.81 -16.52
C MET A 583 -18.87 -6.46 -16.14
N LYS A 584 -20.19 -6.46 -15.90
CA LYS A 584 -20.91 -5.31 -15.34
C LYS A 584 -21.04 -5.48 -13.83
N GLY A 585 -20.82 -4.40 -13.09
CA GLY A 585 -20.74 -4.43 -11.63
C GLY A 585 -19.36 -4.87 -11.15
N GLY A 586 -19.11 -4.61 -9.86
CA GLY A 586 -17.91 -5.03 -9.13
C GLY A 586 -16.56 -4.46 -9.57
N ASN A 587 -15.54 -4.86 -8.82
CA ASN A 587 -14.13 -4.59 -9.07
C ASN A 587 -13.27 -5.85 -8.81
N SER A 588 -11.95 -5.73 -8.96
CA SER A 588 -11.01 -6.80 -8.59
C SER A 588 -10.04 -6.33 -7.51
N GLY A 589 -9.68 -7.23 -6.58
CA GLY A 589 -8.59 -6.97 -5.62
C GLY A 589 -7.24 -6.68 -6.31
N VAL A 590 -7.04 -7.28 -7.49
CA VAL A 590 -5.87 -7.14 -8.37
C VAL A 590 -5.57 -5.69 -8.75
N GLU A 591 -6.57 -4.82 -8.73
CA GLU A 591 -6.41 -3.39 -9.01
C GLU A 591 -5.54 -2.70 -7.95
N TRP A 592 -5.68 -3.10 -6.69
CA TRP A 592 -5.08 -2.47 -5.49
C TRP A 592 -3.94 -3.29 -4.88
N ASP A 593 -3.94 -4.60 -5.10
CA ASP A 593 -3.01 -5.57 -4.53
C ASP A 593 -2.64 -6.60 -5.60
N HIS A 594 -1.40 -6.51 -6.11
CA HIS A 594 -0.92 -7.38 -7.17
C HIS A 594 -0.88 -8.85 -6.76
N ARG A 595 -0.68 -9.15 -5.48
CA ARG A 595 -0.51 -10.52 -4.96
C ARG A 595 -1.81 -11.32 -5.05
N ALA A 596 -2.95 -10.64 -5.20
CA ALA A 596 -4.25 -11.25 -5.50
C ALA A 596 -4.36 -11.86 -6.91
N PHE A 597 -3.46 -11.51 -7.85
CA PHE A 597 -3.50 -12.02 -9.22
C PHE A 597 -2.63 -13.27 -9.39
N LEU A 598 -3.21 -14.32 -9.99
CA LEU A 598 -2.49 -15.56 -10.31
C LEU A 598 -2.39 -15.74 -11.82
N ALA A 599 -1.16 -15.65 -12.35
CA ALA A 599 -0.81 -16.13 -13.68
C ALA A 599 -0.22 -17.55 -13.59
N TRP A 600 -0.84 -18.50 -14.28
CA TRP A 600 -0.38 -19.90 -14.30
C TRP A 600 -0.60 -20.55 -15.67
N LYS A 601 0.49 -20.89 -16.36
CA LYS A 601 0.48 -21.49 -17.71
C LYS A 601 -0.25 -20.58 -18.72
N ASP A 602 -1.46 -20.95 -19.14
CA ASP A 602 -2.35 -20.15 -20.01
C ASP A 602 -3.59 -19.63 -19.27
N LEU A 603 -3.58 -19.64 -17.93
CA LEU A 603 -4.66 -19.13 -17.08
C LEU A 603 -4.26 -17.83 -16.38
N ALA A 604 -5.22 -16.92 -16.30
CA ALA A 604 -5.20 -15.74 -15.45
C ALA A 604 -6.41 -15.81 -14.50
N VAL A 605 -6.15 -15.86 -13.20
CA VAL A 605 -7.17 -15.89 -12.15
C VAL A 605 -7.14 -14.56 -11.40
N LEU A 606 -8.32 -13.95 -11.26
CA LEU A 606 -8.50 -12.69 -10.56
C LEU A 606 -9.73 -12.78 -9.63
N PRO A 607 -9.60 -12.41 -8.35
CA PRO A 607 -10.75 -12.20 -7.49
C PRO A 607 -11.72 -11.14 -8.03
N PHE A 608 -13.00 -11.30 -7.68
CA PHE A 608 -14.08 -10.40 -8.06
C PHE A 608 -15.02 -10.20 -6.88
N ASN A 609 -15.45 -8.96 -6.67
CA ASN A 609 -16.45 -8.57 -5.67
C ASN A 609 -17.40 -7.55 -6.29
N ASP A 610 -18.72 -7.76 -6.15
CA ASP A 610 -19.73 -6.72 -6.37
C ASP A 610 -20.65 -6.56 -5.16
N TRP A 611 -20.27 -5.68 -4.24
CA TRP A 611 -21.05 -5.19 -3.10
C TRP A 611 -22.51 -4.77 -3.41
N ARG A 612 -22.89 -4.54 -4.68
CA ARG A 612 -24.27 -4.21 -5.08
C ARG A 612 -25.13 -5.41 -5.46
N SER A 613 -24.53 -6.56 -5.72
CA SER A 613 -25.21 -7.81 -6.04
C SER A 613 -24.78 -8.98 -5.15
N GLU A 614 -23.97 -8.69 -4.10
CA GLU A 614 -23.44 -9.65 -3.12
C GLU A 614 -22.70 -10.84 -3.78
N ASN A 615 -22.19 -10.59 -5.00
CA ASN A 615 -21.62 -11.59 -5.89
C ASN A 615 -20.09 -11.58 -5.81
N ASN A 616 -19.56 -12.47 -4.97
CA ASN A 616 -18.14 -12.53 -4.61
C ASN A 616 -17.52 -13.88 -5.02
N GLY A 617 -16.28 -13.87 -5.49
CA GLY A 617 -15.56 -15.08 -5.91
C GLY A 617 -14.28 -14.75 -6.67
N ALA A 618 -13.91 -15.61 -7.63
CA ALA A 618 -12.82 -15.37 -8.57
C ALA A 618 -13.19 -15.85 -9.98
N VAL A 619 -12.73 -15.10 -10.99
CA VAL A 619 -12.91 -15.43 -12.41
C VAL A 619 -11.65 -16.11 -12.93
N VAL A 620 -11.82 -17.20 -13.67
CA VAL A 620 -10.71 -17.91 -14.34
C VAL A 620 -10.81 -17.66 -15.84
N LEU A 621 -9.85 -16.88 -16.37
CA LEU A 621 -9.71 -16.60 -17.80
C LEU A 621 -8.61 -17.48 -18.40
N ARG A 622 -8.86 -18.06 -19.57
CA ARG A 622 -7.84 -18.65 -20.43
C ARG A 622 -7.36 -17.62 -21.44
N VAL A 623 -6.04 -17.50 -21.55
CA VAL A 623 -5.33 -16.50 -22.33
C VAL A 623 -4.73 -17.18 -23.55
N GLY A 624 -5.41 -17.04 -24.68
CA GLY A 624 -4.94 -17.55 -25.97
C GLY A 624 -4.00 -16.56 -26.68
N ASP A 625 -3.65 -16.85 -27.93
CA ASP A 625 -2.80 -15.96 -28.73
C ASP A 625 -3.47 -14.61 -29.02
N ASP A 626 -4.76 -14.62 -29.36
CA ASP A 626 -5.59 -13.47 -29.73
C ASP A 626 -6.98 -13.52 -29.06
N THR A 627 -7.11 -14.26 -27.96
CA THR A 627 -8.39 -14.49 -27.28
C THR A 627 -8.27 -14.46 -25.75
N LEU A 628 -9.29 -13.92 -25.09
CA LEU A 628 -9.56 -14.09 -23.67
C LEU A 628 -10.89 -14.84 -23.54
N ALA A 629 -10.87 -16.02 -22.90
CA ALA A 629 -12.03 -16.87 -22.76
C ALA A 629 -12.28 -17.19 -21.27
N GLU A 630 -13.48 -16.89 -20.76
CA GLU A 630 -13.87 -17.30 -19.41
C GLU A 630 -14.00 -18.84 -19.37
N VAL A 631 -13.15 -19.51 -18.59
CA VAL A 631 -13.24 -20.95 -18.30
C VAL A 631 -14.42 -21.20 -17.37
N GLY A 632 -14.59 -20.30 -16.41
CA GLY A 632 -15.67 -20.28 -15.45
C GLY A 632 -15.27 -19.42 -14.25
N ARG A 633 -15.91 -19.71 -13.12
CA ARG A 633 -15.76 -18.97 -11.87
C ARG A 633 -15.73 -19.94 -10.70
N ILE A 634 -15.09 -19.52 -9.63
CA ILE A 634 -15.15 -20.18 -8.34
C ILE A 634 -15.67 -19.18 -7.30
N ASP A 635 -16.43 -19.67 -6.34
CA ASP A 635 -16.93 -18.93 -5.21
C ASP A 635 -16.71 -19.75 -3.93
N HIS A 636 -16.88 -19.09 -2.79
CA HIS A 636 -16.82 -19.72 -1.46
C HIS A 636 -18.22 -19.92 -0.87
N ALA A 637 -19.27 -20.00 -1.70
CA ALA A 637 -20.61 -20.34 -1.25
C ALA A 637 -20.69 -21.82 -0.82
N ASP A 638 -21.67 -22.16 0.01
CA ASP A 638 -21.85 -23.53 0.48
C ASP A 638 -22.70 -24.41 -0.43
N GLU A 639 -22.62 -25.73 -0.19
CA GLU A 639 -23.55 -26.71 -0.76
C GLU A 639 -25.02 -26.31 -0.42
N PRO A 640 -25.87 -26.07 -1.44
CA PRO A 640 -27.26 -25.69 -1.21
C PRO A 640 -28.05 -26.75 -0.45
N GLY A 641 -28.61 -26.38 0.70
CA GLY A 641 -29.48 -27.25 1.50
C GLY A 641 -28.78 -28.12 2.55
N ALA A 642 -27.47 -27.95 2.79
CA ALA A 642 -26.87 -28.44 4.04
C ALA A 642 -27.23 -27.50 5.20
N GLU A 643 -27.91 -28.03 6.23
CA GLU A 643 -28.46 -27.26 7.36
C GLU A 643 -27.35 -26.69 8.28
N PRO A 644 -27.57 -25.54 8.94
CA PRO A 644 -26.67 -25.04 9.97
C PRO A 644 -26.71 -25.94 11.21
N VAL A 645 -25.55 -26.40 11.66
CA VAL A 645 -25.40 -27.18 12.89
C VAL A 645 -24.71 -26.29 13.92
N PRO A 646 -25.35 -25.98 15.06
CA PRO A 646 -24.71 -25.27 16.17
C PRO A 646 -23.49 -26.07 16.67
N PRO A 647 -22.27 -25.49 16.72
CA PRO A 647 -21.08 -26.16 17.25
C PRO A 647 -21.16 -26.36 18.78
N CYS A 648 -21.89 -25.49 19.47
CA CYS A 648 -22.03 -25.44 20.91
C CYS A 648 -23.50 -25.70 21.33
N PRO A 649 -23.74 -26.05 22.60
CA PRO A 649 -25.08 -26.03 23.19
C PRO A 649 -25.81 -24.69 22.96
N VAL A 650 -26.94 -24.74 22.25
CA VAL A 650 -27.86 -23.61 22.08
C VAL A 650 -28.53 -23.30 23.41
N VAL A 651 -28.59 -22.02 23.77
CA VAL A 651 -29.23 -21.53 24.99
C VAL A 651 -30.70 -21.20 24.72
N ASP A 652 -31.59 -21.52 25.66
CA ASP A 652 -32.96 -21.00 25.64
C ASP A 652 -32.95 -19.56 26.16
N LEU A 653 -33.57 -18.62 25.43
CA LEU A 653 -33.56 -17.21 25.82
C LEU A 653 -34.34 -16.96 27.13
N ASP A 654 -35.26 -17.86 27.50
CA ASP A 654 -35.93 -17.87 28.81
C ASP A 654 -34.96 -18.16 29.99
N GLU A 655 -33.78 -18.73 29.73
CA GLU A 655 -32.73 -18.95 30.75
C GLU A 655 -31.81 -17.72 30.92
N LEU A 656 -31.74 -16.84 29.92
CA LEU A 656 -30.89 -15.65 29.91
C LEU A 656 -31.61 -14.36 30.34
N THR A 657 -32.92 -14.25 30.10
CA THR A 657 -33.69 -13.02 30.38
C THR A 657 -35.15 -13.28 30.76
N SER A 658 -35.73 -12.35 31.53
CA SER A 658 -37.16 -12.35 31.85
C SER A 658 -38.06 -11.66 30.81
N ASP A 659 -37.48 -11.11 29.73
CA ASP A 659 -38.20 -10.51 28.59
C ASP A 659 -37.72 -11.11 27.26
N SER A 660 -37.65 -12.46 27.21
CA SER A 660 -37.16 -13.25 26.08
C SER A 660 -37.86 -12.93 24.75
N GLY A 661 -39.17 -12.64 24.78
CA GLY A 661 -39.93 -12.23 23.60
C GLY A 661 -39.49 -10.88 22.99
N ARG A 662 -39.00 -9.94 23.81
CA ARG A 662 -38.35 -8.70 23.33
C ARG A 662 -36.99 -9.01 22.72
N LEU A 663 -36.24 -9.93 23.32
CA LEU A 663 -34.93 -10.35 22.83
C LEU A 663 -35.05 -11.07 21.48
N GLU A 664 -36.04 -11.95 21.32
CA GLU A 664 -36.38 -12.66 20.07
C GLU A 664 -36.85 -11.68 18.96
N GLU A 665 -37.64 -10.65 19.30
CA GLU A 665 -38.04 -9.59 18.35
C GLU A 665 -36.84 -8.71 17.91
N MET A 666 -35.87 -8.47 18.80
CA MET A 666 -34.64 -7.71 18.49
C MET A 666 -33.57 -8.54 17.76
N MET A 667 -33.46 -9.83 18.06
CA MET A 667 -32.44 -10.75 17.56
C MET A 667 -33.04 -11.79 16.60
N GLY A 668 -33.94 -11.34 15.71
CA GLY A 668 -34.70 -12.23 14.82
C GLY A 668 -33.82 -13.16 13.96
N GLY A 669 -33.88 -14.47 14.25
CA GLY A 669 -33.12 -15.50 13.56
C GLY A 669 -31.72 -15.78 14.12
N VAL A 670 -31.27 -15.06 15.15
CA VAL A 670 -29.97 -15.27 15.79
C VAL A 670 -30.01 -16.53 16.67
N VAL A 671 -29.01 -17.39 16.57
CA VAL A 671 -28.80 -18.52 17.49
C VAL A 671 -27.81 -18.11 18.57
N VAL A 672 -28.19 -18.26 19.84
CA VAL A 672 -27.35 -17.98 21.00
C VAL A 672 -26.84 -19.29 21.60
N MET A 673 -25.57 -19.35 21.97
CA MET A 673 -24.90 -20.57 22.44
C MET A 673 -23.99 -20.33 23.64
N PHE A 674 -23.87 -21.32 24.52
CA PHE A 674 -22.81 -21.40 25.53
C PHE A 674 -21.68 -22.28 25.00
N CYS A 675 -20.49 -21.70 24.82
CA CYS A 675 -19.27 -22.42 24.42
C CYS A 675 -18.28 -22.48 25.57
N GLU A 676 -17.32 -23.42 25.53
CA GLU A 676 -16.19 -23.39 26.48
C GLU A 676 -15.40 -22.08 26.32
N LYS A 677 -14.91 -21.51 27.42
CA LYS A 677 -14.27 -20.19 27.40
C LYS A 677 -13.04 -20.15 26.49
N GLY A 678 -12.97 -19.14 25.62
CA GLY A 678 -11.94 -18.99 24.60
C GLY A 678 -12.22 -19.69 23.27
N VAL A 679 -13.30 -20.49 23.16
CA VAL A 679 -13.70 -21.08 21.88
C VAL A 679 -14.36 -20.04 21.00
N ASP A 680 -13.83 -19.86 19.78
CA ASP A 680 -14.40 -19.00 18.74
C ASP A 680 -15.32 -19.84 17.84
N ALA A 681 -16.46 -20.24 18.39
CA ALA A 681 -17.34 -21.20 17.74
C ALA A 681 -18.17 -20.54 16.62
N THR A 682 -18.22 -21.21 15.47
CA THR A 682 -18.82 -20.70 14.25
C THR A 682 -19.93 -21.61 13.74
N MET A 683 -20.93 -21.01 13.09
CA MET A 683 -22.12 -21.72 12.65
C MET A 683 -22.43 -21.34 11.21
N LYS A 684 -22.49 -22.35 10.32
CA LYS A 684 -22.68 -22.16 8.88
C LYS A 684 -23.80 -21.16 8.56
N GLY A 685 -23.56 -20.23 7.63
CA GLY A 685 -24.56 -19.24 7.18
C GLY A 685 -24.88 -18.17 8.23
N HIS A 686 -24.03 -18.03 9.25
CA HIS A 686 -24.21 -17.07 10.34
C HIS A 686 -22.86 -16.45 10.76
N TRP A 687 -22.88 -15.13 10.98
CA TRP A 687 -21.78 -14.40 11.61
C TRP A 687 -21.88 -14.51 13.13
N CYS A 688 -20.87 -15.12 13.76
CA CYS A 688 -20.85 -15.41 15.20
C CYS A 688 -19.96 -14.43 15.97
N GLU A 689 -20.52 -13.81 17.02
CA GLU A 689 -19.83 -12.85 17.88
C GLU A 689 -19.87 -13.31 19.35
N ARG A 690 -18.73 -13.25 20.06
CA ARG A 690 -18.69 -13.43 21.52
C ARG A 690 -19.30 -12.21 22.20
N MET A 691 -20.36 -12.42 22.99
CA MET A 691 -21.07 -11.35 23.67
C MET A 691 -20.37 -11.02 25.01
N PRO A 692 -19.87 -9.78 25.20
CA PRO A 692 -19.10 -9.41 26.40
C PRO A 692 -19.97 -9.41 27.66
N ARG A 693 -19.44 -9.98 28.74
CA ARG A 693 -20.16 -10.18 30.02
C ARG A 693 -20.27 -8.91 30.89
N GLY A 694 -19.49 -7.86 30.61
CA GLY A 694 -19.33 -6.71 31.52
C GLY A 694 -18.98 -5.38 30.84
N ASN A 695 -19.93 -4.80 30.11
CA ASN A 695 -19.81 -3.47 29.48
C ASN A 695 -21.19 -2.81 29.23
N GLY A 696 -22.20 -3.11 30.05
CA GLY A 696 -23.58 -2.62 29.86
C GLY A 696 -24.38 -3.35 28.76
N PHE A 697 -23.72 -4.05 27.83
CA PHE A 697 -24.37 -4.83 26.77
C PHE A 697 -25.43 -5.81 27.30
N ALA A 698 -25.09 -6.59 28.33
CA ALA A 698 -26.04 -7.49 28.96
C ALA A 698 -27.29 -6.76 29.48
N GLU A 699 -27.15 -5.56 30.06
CA GLU A 699 -28.28 -4.75 30.53
C GLU A 699 -29.11 -4.14 29.37
N GLU A 700 -28.48 -3.75 28.25
CA GLU A 700 -29.16 -3.24 27.05
C GLU A 700 -30.09 -4.31 26.42
N PHE A 701 -29.59 -5.54 26.35
CA PHE A 701 -30.34 -6.71 25.87
C PHE A 701 -31.18 -7.39 26.96
N GLY A 702 -31.12 -6.90 28.21
CA GLY A 702 -31.90 -7.42 29.35
C GLY A 702 -31.48 -8.81 29.84
N ILE A 703 -30.27 -9.27 29.49
CA ILE A 703 -29.65 -10.52 29.88
C ILE A 703 -29.09 -10.40 31.30
N ASP A 704 -29.26 -11.43 32.14
CA ASP A 704 -28.69 -11.50 33.49
C ASP A 704 -27.21 -11.96 33.43
N PRO A 705 -26.21 -11.16 33.87
CA PRO A 705 -24.81 -11.57 33.88
C PRO A 705 -24.50 -12.74 34.84
N GLU A 706 -25.36 -13.01 35.83
CA GLU A 706 -25.25 -14.19 36.70
C GLU A 706 -25.75 -15.47 36.01
N ALA A 707 -26.52 -15.38 34.92
CA ALA A 707 -26.98 -16.54 34.15
C ALA A 707 -25.89 -17.11 33.19
N ILE A 708 -24.83 -16.34 32.91
CA ILE A 708 -23.68 -16.78 32.11
C ILE A 708 -22.67 -17.49 33.03
N PRO A 709 -22.33 -18.78 32.82
CA PRO A 709 -21.34 -19.49 33.64
C PRO A 709 -19.95 -18.88 33.57
N GLU A 710 -19.16 -18.99 34.64
CA GLU A 710 -17.82 -18.37 34.73
C GLU A 710 -16.76 -19.04 33.83
N ASP A 711 -17.02 -20.29 33.43
CA ASP A 711 -16.20 -21.16 32.60
C ASP A 711 -16.68 -21.25 31.13
N GLN A 712 -17.69 -20.45 30.76
CA GLN A 712 -18.28 -20.45 29.42
C GLN A 712 -18.39 -19.04 28.83
N ASP A 713 -18.23 -18.95 27.52
CA ASP A 713 -18.52 -17.73 26.76
C ASP A 713 -19.91 -17.84 26.11
N LEU A 714 -20.64 -16.72 26.12
CA LEU A 714 -21.93 -16.59 25.44
C LEU A 714 -21.71 -16.05 24.02
N LEU A 715 -22.05 -16.82 23.00
CA LEU A 715 -21.90 -16.43 21.59
C LEU A 715 -23.27 -16.20 20.94
N ALA A 716 -23.35 -15.25 20.01
CA ALA A 716 -24.52 -14.99 19.19
C ALA A 716 -24.18 -15.06 17.69
N CYS A 717 -24.78 -16.02 17.00
CA CYS A 717 -24.62 -16.27 15.57
C CYS A 717 -25.82 -15.70 14.80
N ARG A 718 -25.64 -14.56 14.13
CA ARG A 718 -26.68 -13.89 13.32
C ARG A 718 -26.65 -14.40 11.88
N PRO A 719 -27.78 -14.71 11.22
CA PRO A 719 -27.78 -15.15 9.82
C PRO A 719 -27.06 -14.16 8.91
N ASP A 720 -26.13 -14.64 8.09
CA ASP A 720 -25.30 -13.80 7.21
C ASP A 720 -26.01 -13.40 5.90
N GLY A 721 -27.15 -14.02 5.60
CA GLY A 721 -27.97 -13.72 4.42
C GLY A 721 -27.52 -14.42 3.13
N ASP A 722 -26.79 -15.54 3.24
CA ASP A 722 -26.07 -16.20 2.14
C ASP A 722 -24.87 -15.37 1.62
N TYR A 723 -24.29 -14.50 2.45
CA TYR A 723 -23.16 -13.64 2.08
C TYR A 723 -21.87 -14.44 1.84
N VAL A 724 -21.41 -14.48 0.59
CA VAL A 724 -20.17 -15.14 0.21
C VAL A 724 -18.97 -14.27 0.56
N GLN A 725 -18.04 -14.77 1.37
CA GLN A 725 -16.80 -14.07 1.69
C GLN A 725 -15.94 -13.83 0.42
N PRO A 726 -15.40 -12.61 0.20
CA PRO A 726 -14.54 -12.33 -0.94
C PRO A 726 -13.26 -13.17 -0.91
N ILE A 727 -12.94 -13.80 -2.05
CA ILE A 727 -11.64 -14.44 -2.26
C ILE A 727 -10.57 -13.34 -2.28
N GLN A 728 -9.48 -13.53 -1.52
CA GLN A 728 -8.37 -12.57 -1.41
C GLN A 728 -7.10 -13.08 -2.09
N ARG A 729 -6.91 -14.40 -2.15
CA ARG A 729 -5.76 -15.05 -2.79
C ARG A 729 -6.17 -16.30 -3.55
N THR A 730 -5.39 -16.63 -4.57
CA THR A 730 -5.45 -17.91 -5.28
C THR A 730 -4.04 -18.40 -5.59
N LEU A 731 -3.80 -19.71 -5.45
CA LEU A 731 -2.54 -20.38 -5.80
C LEU A 731 -2.82 -21.70 -6.53
N VAL A 732 -1.80 -22.33 -7.12
CA VAL A 732 -1.89 -23.71 -7.64
C VAL A 732 -0.99 -24.65 -6.85
N ILE A 733 -1.44 -25.88 -6.63
CA ILE A 733 -0.60 -27.04 -6.23
C ILE A 733 -1.05 -28.25 -7.07
N GLY A 734 -0.14 -28.81 -7.86
CA GLY A 734 -0.42 -29.87 -8.82
C GLY A 734 -1.48 -29.48 -9.86
N ASP A 735 -2.59 -30.21 -9.86
CA ASP A 735 -3.77 -29.97 -10.69
C ASP A 735 -4.92 -29.27 -9.91
N GLY A 736 -4.64 -28.79 -8.69
CA GLY A 736 -5.57 -28.07 -7.82
C GLY A 736 -5.37 -26.56 -7.87
N LEU A 737 -6.42 -25.82 -8.21
CA LEU A 737 -6.54 -24.37 -7.99
C LEU A 737 -7.06 -24.15 -6.57
N TRP A 738 -6.23 -23.57 -5.72
CA TRP A 738 -6.58 -23.22 -4.35
C TRP A 738 -7.00 -21.76 -4.25
N SER A 739 -8.01 -21.49 -3.44
CA SER A 739 -8.49 -20.13 -3.16
C SER A 739 -8.73 -19.91 -1.66
N TYR A 740 -8.38 -18.73 -1.18
CA TYR A 740 -8.60 -18.31 0.21
C TYR A 740 -9.52 -17.08 0.26
N SER A 741 -10.53 -17.15 1.12
CA SER A 741 -11.23 -16.01 1.71
C SER A 741 -11.07 -16.10 3.21
N ARG A 742 -11.34 -15.02 3.96
CA ARG A 742 -11.52 -15.10 5.41
C ARG A 742 -12.36 -16.33 5.78
N GLN A 743 -11.87 -17.06 6.77
CA GLN A 743 -12.40 -18.28 7.38
C GLN A 743 -12.39 -19.54 6.51
N ARG A 744 -11.88 -19.50 5.27
CA ARG A 744 -12.02 -20.62 4.34
C ARG A 744 -10.92 -20.72 3.29
N LEU A 745 -10.30 -21.89 3.25
CA LEU A 745 -9.46 -22.35 2.13
C LEU A 745 -10.23 -23.40 1.32
N GLN A 746 -10.20 -23.31 -0.01
CA GLN A 746 -10.93 -24.22 -0.91
C GLN A 746 -10.02 -24.71 -2.03
N GLU A 747 -10.22 -25.95 -2.47
CA GLU A 747 -9.60 -26.49 -3.69
C GLU A 747 -10.65 -26.74 -4.78
N ASN A 748 -10.34 -26.30 -5.99
CA ASN A 748 -11.09 -26.53 -7.21
C ASN A 748 -10.19 -27.21 -8.26
N SER A 749 -10.73 -28.10 -9.09
CA SER A 749 -9.97 -28.71 -10.19
C SER A 749 -9.51 -27.65 -11.20
N LEU A 750 -8.21 -27.62 -11.54
CA LEU A 750 -7.65 -26.61 -12.45
C LEU A 750 -8.20 -26.68 -13.90
N GLU A 751 -8.62 -27.87 -14.37
CA GLU A 751 -9.20 -28.04 -15.72
C GLU A 751 -10.70 -27.69 -15.77
N GLY A 752 -11.47 -28.09 -14.75
CA GLY A 752 -12.94 -28.04 -14.77
C GLY A 752 -13.61 -27.17 -13.72
N LEU A 753 -12.83 -26.53 -12.84
CA LEU A 753 -13.24 -25.66 -11.72
C LEU A 753 -14.22 -26.27 -10.69
N ALA A 754 -14.53 -27.56 -10.81
CA ALA A 754 -15.32 -28.28 -9.82
C ALA A 754 -14.61 -28.28 -8.46
N ARG A 755 -15.33 -27.87 -7.40
CA ARG A 755 -14.87 -27.94 -6.01
C ARG A 755 -14.52 -29.38 -5.65
N LEU A 756 -13.30 -29.58 -5.14
CA LEU A 756 -12.77 -30.87 -4.72
C LEU A 756 -12.90 -31.04 -3.20
N GLN A 757 -12.53 -30.00 -2.45
CA GLN A 757 -12.58 -29.98 -0.99
C GLN A 757 -12.63 -28.54 -0.44
N VAL A 758 -13.02 -28.42 0.83
CA VAL A 758 -12.99 -27.19 1.62
C VAL A 758 -12.25 -27.52 2.91
N VAL A 759 -11.32 -26.66 3.30
CA VAL A 759 -10.71 -26.63 4.63
C VAL A 759 -11.26 -25.41 5.34
N ASP A 760 -12.05 -25.66 6.38
CA ASP A 760 -12.48 -24.63 7.30
C ASP A 760 -11.25 -24.14 8.10
N LEU A 761 -11.10 -22.82 8.24
CA LEU A 761 -10.04 -22.20 9.03
C LEU A 761 -10.57 -21.69 10.38
N GLN A 762 -11.91 -21.67 10.56
CA GLN A 762 -12.53 -21.45 11.86
C GLN A 762 -12.15 -22.62 12.79
N VAL A 763 -11.92 -22.32 14.07
CA VAL A 763 -11.38 -23.31 15.03
C VAL A 763 -12.49 -24.24 15.51
N GLY A 764 -12.80 -25.26 14.71
CA GLY A 764 -13.50 -26.46 15.16
C GLY A 764 -12.54 -27.34 15.97
N SER A 765 -12.71 -27.32 17.31
CA SER A 765 -11.97 -28.13 18.29
C SER A 765 -12.54 -29.54 18.46
#